data_AF-A0A161ZVP4-F1
#
_entry.id   AF-A0A161ZVP4-F1
#
_cell.length_a   1.000
_cell.length_b   1.000
_cell.length_c   1.000
_cell.angle_alpha   90.00
_cell.angle_beta   90.00
_cell.angle_gamma   90.00
#
_symmetry.space_group_name_H-M   'P 1'
#
loop_
_entity.id
_entity.type
_entity.pdbx_description
1 polymer ?
#
loop_
_entity_poly.entity_id
_entity_poly.type
_entity_poly.pdbx_seq_one_letter_code
_entity_poly.pdbx_strand_id
1 'polypeptide(L)'
;MGVEEKKVEEQKVEEKKVEEKPKKLVDEGEKKEEAKEEKEKSNTNEAKVEEAPKEPPPPPPPQEIVLRVYMHCEGCARKVRKCLKGFQGVEDVVTDCKTHKVVVKGDKADPLKVLARVQCKSHRQVELLSPIPPPPAEPKKAEEEVPKPPEKKEEPQVITVVLKVHMHCEACAQEIKKRIERMKGVEIADPDLKGSQVTVKGVFDPPNLVQYVYKKTGKNAVVIKQEPEEKKEEVKGAEATEEKKDGEGGDKEGKKAEEPAQAAPEDGKEKKEEGGEKEAAKAEEVAVAATGENEKKNEVMELVKKNEFFYYFPPQNYQNNPPRVADPYPPAPQIFSDENPNACSVIVGVNWGTMTSHQLPPAQVVEMLKENGIEKVKLFEADPKIMEALRGTHIQVMLALPNFMLMQLSQDSSVAVAWVEENVTNYFYPGGVDIKYVAVGNEPFLQTYNATYLPYTLPALKNVQEALNHAGFGSQIKATVPFNADIYYSPESNPLPSAGDFRPEIRDLTIEIIQYLYANDAPFTVNIYPFLSLYGNNYFPLDYAFFDGLNKPVRDGEYVYNNVFDANFDTLVWSLKKAGYPELKIIVGEVGWPTDGDKHANADSAKRFNQGLIQHALNGNGTPARKGVIHVYLFSLVDEDTKSIAPGFFERHWGIFEFDGKPKYELDLSGAQQNKGLVPVEGVRYMPKKWCVLNPRVKELDDLASNVDYACSLSDCTALGFGSSCNHLSRKQNASYAFNMYFQFKNQNGWDCDFSGLATLTDEDPSDDKCRFPIMIARGSSKILLHRKIWYILLAILEGIIVFLLVVS
;
A
#
# COMPACT_ATOMS: atom_id res chain seq x y z
N MET A 1 49.01 -20.22 52.38
CA MET A 1 49.60 -21.35 53.13
C MET A 1 49.03 -22.58 52.45
N GLY A 2 49.82 -23.41 51.76
CA GLY A 2 50.91 -24.22 52.34
C GLY A 2 50.23 -25.49 52.88
N VAL A 3 49.92 -26.52 52.07
CA VAL A 3 50.79 -27.39 51.21
C VAL A 3 51.68 -28.30 52.07
N GLU A 4 52.01 -29.47 51.53
CA GLU A 4 52.94 -30.52 52.03
C GLU A 4 52.37 -31.62 52.97
N GLU A 5 52.66 -32.93 52.78
CA GLU A 5 53.18 -33.66 51.59
C GLU A 5 53.17 -35.22 51.76
N LYS A 6 53.74 -35.95 50.77
CA LYS A 6 54.29 -37.34 50.75
C LYS A 6 53.29 -38.50 50.53
N LYS A 7 53.61 -39.59 49.80
CA LYS A 7 54.59 -39.95 48.71
C LYS A 7 54.15 -41.39 48.23
N VAL A 8 54.41 -41.94 47.03
CA VAL A 8 54.85 -41.46 45.69
C VAL A 8 54.88 -42.67 44.71
N GLU A 9 55.21 -42.44 43.42
CA GLU A 9 55.66 -43.41 42.39
C GLU A 9 54.63 -44.53 42.02
N GLU A 10 54.58 -45.09 40.80
CA GLU A 10 55.55 -45.10 39.70
C GLU A 10 54.91 -45.11 38.27
N GLN A 11 55.58 -44.46 37.30
CA GLN A 11 55.59 -44.62 35.82
C GLN A 11 54.33 -44.82 34.92
N LYS A 12 54.20 -43.86 33.97
CA LYS A 12 53.96 -43.98 32.49
C LYS A 12 52.56 -44.20 31.83
N VAL A 13 52.04 -43.09 31.27
CA VAL A 13 51.77 -42.81 29.82
C VAL A 13 50.50 -43.36 29.09
N GLU A 14 49.76 -42.40 28.51
CA GLU A 14 48.80 -42.43 27.37
C GLU A 14 47.36 -43.00 27.50
N GLU A 15 46.57 -42.84 26.42
CA GLU A 15 45.18 -42.35 26.46
C GLU A 15 44.06 -43.33 26.07
N LYS A 16 42.85 -43.06 26.61
CA LYS A 16 41.50 -43.25 26.03
C LYS A 16 41.15 -44.63 25.39
N LYS A 17 40.41 -45.48 26.13
CA LYS A 17 38.99 -45.88 25.85
C LYS A 17 38.49 -47.07 26.68
N VAL A 18 37.24 -46.98 27.11
CA VAL A 18 36.28 -48.05 27.53
C VAL A 18 34.90 -47.44 27.16
N GLU A 19 33.88 -48.08 26.55
CA GLU A 19 33.23 -49.39 26.77
C GLU A 19 32.50 -49.47 28.13
N GLU A 20 31.42 -50.24 28.33
CA GLU A 20 30.84 -51.34 27.54
C GLU A 20 29.28 -51.38 27.58
N LYS A 21 28.68 -52.51 27.14
CA LYS A 21 27.23 -52.85 27.21
C LYS A 21 27.01 -53.74 28.49
N PRO A 22 26.20 -54.83 28.58
CA PRO A 22 25.05 -55.33 27.78
C PRO A 22 23.86 -55.92 28.59
N LYS A 23 22.85 -56.43 27.86
CA LYS A 23 22.27 -57.77 28.11
C LYS A 23 21.67 -58.37 26.82
N LYS A 24 21.44 -59.68 26.79
CA LYS A 24 21.35 -60.52 25.56
C LYS A 24 20.50 -61.78 25.81
N LEU A 25 19.97 -62.42 24.74
CA LEU A 25 19.62 -63.85 24.48
C LEU A 25 18.76 -63.87 23.18
N VAL A 26 19.16 -64.46 22.03
CA VAL A 26 19.24 -65.90 21.60
C VAL A 26 17.86 -66.48 21.18
N ASP A 27 17.67 -67.30 20.12
CA ASP A 27 18.26 -67.45 18.74
C ASP A 27 17.37 -68.44 17.91
N GLU A 28 17.79 -68.86 16.70
CA GLU A 28 17.22 -69.86 15.75
C GLU A 28 16.02 -69.40 14.85
N GLY A 29 15.92 -69.74 13.54
CA GLY A 29 16.84 -70.44 12.62
C GLY A 29 16.29 -70.62 11.17
N GLU A 30 17.16 -70.97 10.20
CA GLU A 30 16.93 -71.34 8.75
C GLU A 30 16.55 -70.20 7.74
N LYS A 31 17.46 -69.80 6.80
CA LYS A 31 17.69 -70.25 5.37
C LYS A 31 16.76 -69.57 4.34
N LYS A 32 17.14 -69.08 3.13
CA LYS A 32 18.31 -69.08 2.18
C LYS A 32 18.45 -67.65 1.58
N GLU A 33 19.32 -67.17 0.65
CA GLU A 33 20.68 -67.37 0.03
C GLU A 33 20.95 -66.06 -0.80
N GLU A 34 22.14 -65.56 -1.17
CA GLU A 34 23.32 -66.04 -1.95
C GLU A 34 23.09 -66.28 -3.47
N ALA A 35 23.98 -65.91 -4.42
CA ALA A 35 25.20 -65.07 -4.40
C ALA A 35 25.65 -64.61 -5.84
N LYS A 36 26.91 -64.17 -6.01
CA LYS A 36 27.52 -63.51 -7.19
C LYS A 36 28.24 -64.48 -8.18
N GLU A 37 28.54 -63.94 -9.37
CA GLU A 37 29.80 -64.10 -10.16
C GLU A 37 30.27 -65.42 -10.84
N GLU A 38 30.66 -65.24 -12.12
CA GLU A 38 31.85 -65.74 -12.86
C GLU A 38 32.27 -67.23 -13.02
N LYS A 39 32.46 -67.55 -14.32
CA LYS A 39 33.61 -68.24 -14.98
C LYS A 39 33.70 -69.77 -15.16
N GLU A 40 33.97 -70.10 -16.44
CA GLU A 40 34.84 -71.15 -17.00
C GLU A 40 34.60 -72.65 -16.73
N LYS A 41 34.25 -73.36 -17.81
CA LYS A 41 35.17 -74.32 -18.46
C LYS A 41 34.79 -74.60 -19.92
N SER A 42 35.65 -75.35 -20.63
CA SER A 42 35.71 -75.37 -22.11
C SER A 42 35.27 -76.69 -22.77
N ASN A 43 35.03 -76.57 -24.08
CA ASN A 43 35.04 -77.58 -25.15
C ASN A 43 33.78 -78.40 -25.53
N THR A 44 33.72 -78.61 -26.86
CA THR A 44 33.07 -79.68 -27.66
C THR A 44 31.55 -79.72 -27.87
N ASN A 45 31.16 -79.18 -29.04
CA ASN A 45 30.24 -79.70 -30.08
C ASN A 45 28.72 -79.92 -29.84
N GLU A 46 27.95 -79.18 -30.65
CA GLU A 46 26.85 -79.65 -31.52
C GLU A 46 25.50 -80.20 -30.94
N ALA A 47 24.63 -79.26 -30.60
CA ALA A 47 23.32 -79.01 -31.24
C ALA A 47 22.06 -79.92 -31.02
N LYS A 48 20.90 -79.25 -31.18
CA LYS A 48 19.49 -79.72 -31.34
C LYS A 48 18.72 -80.26 -30.10
N VAL A 49 17.38 -80.10 -29.98
CA VAL A 49 16.41 -79.08 -30.49
C VAL A 49 15.01 -79.23 -29.81
N GLU A 50 14.13 -78.22 -29.96
CA GLU A 50 12.64 -78.21 -29.77
C GLU A 50 11.99 -78.15 -28.35
N GLU A 51 10.66 -77.90 -28.33
CA GLU A 51 9.88 -77.21 -27.29
C GLU A 51 8.65 -77.99 -26.76
N ALA A 52 8.09 -77.56 -25.62
CA ALA A 52 6.63 -77.41 -25.28
C ALA A 52 6.34 -77.59 -23.76
N PRO A 53 5.18 -77.14 -23.20
CA PRO A 53 4.25 -76.07 -23.60
C PRO A 53 4.09 -74.99 -22.48
N LYS A 54 3.05 -74.13 -22.52
CA LYS A 54 2.85 -72.97 -21.63
C LYS A 54 1.72 -73.12 -20.61
N GLU A 55 1.86 -72.44 -19.46
CA GLU A 55 0.79 -72.08 -18.51
C GLU A 55 0.36 -70.59 -18.68
N PRO A 56 -0.80 -70.16 -18.13
CA PRO A 56 -1.36 -68.81 -18.38
C PRO A 56 -0.67 -67.69 -17.58
N PRO A 57 -0.71 -66.43 -18.09
CA PRO A 57 -0.12 -65.28 -17.41
C PRO A 57 -0.93 -64.81 -16.17
N PRO A 58 -0.27 -64.18 -15.17
CA PRO A 58 -0.94 -63.65 -13.98
C PRO A 58 -1.82 -62.42 -14.27
N PRO A 59 -2.76 -62.07 -13.36
CA PRO A 59 -3.63 -60.91 -13.51
C PRO A 59 -2.85 -59.58 -13.47
N PRO A 60 -3.38 -58.50 -14.08
CA PRO A 60 -2.72 -57.20 -14.12
C PRO A 60 -2.61 -56.55 -12.72
N PRO A 61 -1.61 -55.68 -12.49
CA PRO A 61 -1.44 -54.98 -11.22
C PRO A 61 -2.58 -53.96 -10.96
N PRO A 62 -2.94 -53.72 -9.69
CA PRO A 62 -4.03 -52.81 -9.33
C PRO A 62 -3.70 -51.35 -9.62
N GLN A 63 -4.73 -50.52 -9.82
CA GLN A 63 -4.52 -49.11 -10.16
C GLN A 63 -4.02 -48.28 -8.96
N GLU A 64 -2.86 -47.63 -9.12
CA GLU A 64 -2.31 -46.68 -8.15
C GLU A 64 -2.59 -45.24 -8.58
N ILE A 65 -3.43 -44.53 -7.82
CA ILE A 65 -3.71 -43.11 -7.99
C ILE A 65 -2.71 -42.32 -7.16
N VAL A 66 -1.99 -41.38 -7.78
CA VAL A 66 -0.94 -40.61 -7.10
C VAL A 66 -1.37 -39.14 -6.99
N LEU A 67 -1.48 -38.66 -5.76
CA LEU A 67 -1.72 -37.27 -5.42
C LEU A 67 -0.47 -36.64 -4.78
N ARG A 68 -0.28 -35.34 -4.99
CA ARG A 68 0.58 -34.49 -4.18
C ARG A 68 -0.27 -33.74 -3.17
N VAL A 69 0.06 -33.82 -1.89
CA VAL A 69 -0.63 -33.13 -0.80
C VAL A 69 0.41 -32.58 0.17
N TYR A 70 0.48 -31.27 0.34
CA TYR A 70 1.47 -30.67 1.23
C TYR A 70 1.20 -31.04 2.70
N MET A 71 2.17 -31.71 3.34
CA MET A 71 2.03 -32.33 4.67
C MET A 71 3.30 -32.12 5.50
N HIS A 72 3.31 -31.11 6.37
CA HIS A 72 4.48 -30.76 7.20
C HIS A 72 4.62 -31.58 8.50
N CYS A 73 3.68 -32.47 8.84
CA CYS A 73 3.79 -33.34 10.01
C CYS A 73 2.89 -34.58 9.92
N GLU A 74 3.16 -35.59 10.74
CA GLU A 74 2.37 -36.84 10.77
C GLU A 74 0.93 -36.65 11.31
N GLY A 75 0.63 -35.50 11.93
CA GLY A 75 -0.75 -35.08 12.20
C GLY A 75 -1.52 -34.72 10.93
N CYS A 76 -0.85 -34.06 9.96
CA CYS A 76 -1.43 -33.75 8.65
C CYS A 76 -1.71 -35.04 7.86
N ALA A 77 -0.72 -35.95 7.80
CA ALA A 77 -0.86 -37.20 7.07
C ALA A 77 -1.99 -38.09 7.64
N ARG A 78 -2.09 -38.22 8.97
CA ARG A 78 -3.24 -38.89 9.61
C ARG A 78 -4.58 -38.24 9.26
N LYS A 79 -4.66 -36.91 9.14
CA LYS A 79 -5.89 -36.22 8.71
C LYS A 79 -6.25 -36.56 7.26
N VAL A 80 -5.28 -36.59 6.35
CA VAL A 80 -5.48 -36.98 4.94
C VAL A 80 -5.90 -38.46 4.82
N ARG A 81 -5.21 -39.40 5.50
CA ARG A 81 -5.61 -40.82 5.56
C ARG A 81 -7.05 -40.98 6.08
N LYS A 82 -7.45 -40.22 7.10
CA LYS A 82 -8.82 -40.25 7.65
C LYS A 82 -9.88 -39.63 6.71
N CYS A 83 -9.52 -38.72 5.79
CA CYS A 83 -10.46 -38.17 4.80
C CYS A 83 -10.83 -39.17 3.67
N LEU A 84 -9.93 -40.13 3.40
CA LEU A 84 -10.05 -41.13 2.33
C LEU A 84 -10.45 -42.52 2.83
N LYS A 85 -10.17 -42.88 4.08
CA LYS A 85 -10.58 -44.17 4.65
C LYS A 85 -12.11 -44.34 4.60
N GLY A 86 -12.57 -45.38 3.90
CA GLY A 86 -14.01 -45.64 3.67
C GLY A 86 -14.63 -44.81 2.54
N PHE A 87 -13.83 -44.20 1.67
CA PHE A 87 -14.32 -43.61 0.42
C PHE A 87 -14.56 -44.70 -0.64
N GLN A 88 -15.54 -44.50 -1.52
CA GLN A 88 -15.97 -45.54 -2.47
C GLN A 88 -14.83 -45.90 -3.44
N GLY A 89 -14.51 -47.20 -3.52
CA GLY A 89 -13.46 -47.74 -4.39
C GLY A 89 -12.03 -47.61 -3.84
N VAL A 90 -11.83 -47.02 -2.66
CA VAL A 90 -10.51 -46.88 -2.02
C VAL A 90 -10.29 -47.99 -1.00
N GLU A 91 -9.22 -48.76 -1.18
CA GLU A 91 -8.88 -49.94 -0.37
C GLU A 91 -7.73 -49.66 0.59
N ASP A 92 -6.66 -48.99 0.12
CA ASP A 92 -5.53 -48.54 0.96
C ASP A 92 -5.02 -47.14 0.59
N VAL A 93 -4.39 -46.45 1.56
CA VAL A 93 -3.92 -45.07 1.45
C VAL A 93 -2.56 -44.89 2.16
N VAL A 94 -1.50 -44.94 1.36
CA VAL A 94 -0.12 -44.66 1.82
C VAL A 94 0.17 -43.16 1.69
N THR A 95 0.80 -42.57 2.70
CA THR A 95 1.14 -41.14 2.72
C THR A 95 2.59 -40.95 3.16
N ASP A 96 3.39 -40.24 2.38
CA ASP A 96 4.74 -39.83 2.77
C ASP A 96 4.76 -38.32 3.09
N CYS A 97 5.12 -38.01 4.34
CA CYS A 97 5.34 -36.64 4.79
C CYS A 97 6.56 -35.98 4.12
N LYS A 98 7.61 -36.74 3.76
CA LYS A 98 8.87 -36.20 3.23
C LYS A 98 8.76 -35.75 1.77
N THR A 99 8.14 -36.55 0.92
CA THR A 99 7.89 -36.19 -0.50
C THR A 99 6.55 -35.49 -0.75
N HIS A 100 5.74 -35.31 0.30
CA HIS A 100 4.38 -34.76 0.21
C HIS A 100 3.48 -35.54 -0.78
N LYS A 101 3.69 -36.85 -0.88
CA LYS A 101 3.01 -37.76 -1.81
C LYS A 101 1.97 -38.61 -1.07
N VAL A 102 0.84 -38.84 -1.72
CA VAL A 102 -0.23 -39.73 -1.26
C VAL A 102 -0.52 -40.72 -2.39
N VAL A 103 -0.40 -42.01 -2.10
CA VAL A 103 -0.72 -43.09 -3.03
C VAL A 103 -1.99 -43.77 -2.53
N VAL A 104 -2.99 -43.81 -3.39
CA VAL A 104 -4.30 -44.38 -3.11
C VAL A 104 -4.46 -45.62 -3.99
N LYS A 105 -4.77 -46.76 -3.39
CA LYS A 105 -4.97 -48.04 -4.09
C LYS A 105 -6.42 -48.48 -4.02
N GLY A 106 -6.90 -49.08 -5.10
CA GLY A 106 -8.22 -49.72 -5.18
C GLY A 106 -8.81 -49.61 -6.58
N ASP A 107 -9.18 -50.74 -7.17
CA ASP A 107 -9.47 -50.87 -8.61
C ASP A 107 -10.79 -50.23 -9.08
N LYS A 108 -11.46 -49.48 -8.19
CA LYS A 108 -12.71 -48.77 -8.46
C LYS A 108 -12.67 -47.32 -7.95
N ALA A 109 -11.51 -46.81 -7.56
CA ALA A 109 -11.33 -45.42 -7.16
C ALA A 109 -11.31 -44.49 -8.40
N ASP A 110 -12.05 -43.41 -8.35
CA ASP A 110 -12.07 -42.38 -9.41
C ASP A 110 -11.07 -41.26 -9.07
N PRO A 111 -10.02 -41.02 -9.90
CA PRO A 111 -8.96 -40.06 -9.59
C PRO A 111 -9.45 -38.62 -9.33
N LEU A 112 -10.47 -38.17 -10.06
CA LEU A 112 -11.01 -36.81 -9.95
C LEU A 112 -11.89 -36.68 -8.70
N LYS A 113 -12.73 -37.69 -8.41
CA LYS A 113 -13.53 -37.72 -7.17
C LYS A 113 -12.64 -37.86 -5.93
N VAL A 114 -11.55 -38.62 -6.00
CA VAL A 114 -10.56 -38.74 -4.92
C VAL A 114 -9.82 -37.42 -4.71
N LEU A 115 -9.35 -36.74 -5.76
CA LEU A 115 -8.75 -35.40 -5.66
C LEU A 115 -9.71 -34.39 -5.03
N ALA A 116 -10.94 -34.27 -5.57
CA ALA A 116 -11.94 -33.34 -5.04
C ALA A 116 -12.29 -33.64 -3.57
N ARG A 117 -12.39 -34.93 -3.19
CA ARG A 117 -12.60 -35.37 -1.81
C ARG A 117 -11.49 -34.88 -0.88
N VAL A 118 -10.22 -34.95 -1.27
CA VAL A 118 -9.11 -34.45 -0.44
C VAL A 118 -9.12 -32.93 -0.39
N GLN A 119 -9.29 -32.22 -1.51
CA GLN A 119 -9.35 -30.75 -1.53
C GLN A 119 -10.45 -30.23 -0.60
N CYS A 120 -11.70 -30.67 -0.79
CA CYS A 120 -12.87 -30.19 -0.03
C CYS A 120 -12.88 -30.58 1.45
N LYS A 121 -12.23 -31.68 1.86
CA LYS A 121 -12.19 -32.13 3.29
C LYS A 121 -10.88 -31.84 4.02
N SER A 122 -9.81 -31.48 3.33
CA SER A 122 -8.55 -31.08 3.98
C SER A 122 -8.28 -29.57 3.95
N HIS A 123 -8.98 -28.82 3.08
CA HIS A 123 -8.72 -27.40 2.78
C HIS A 123 -7.26 -27.15 2.36
N ARG A 124 -6.75 -27.96 1.44
CA ARG A 124 -5.38 -27.87 0.91
C ARG A 124 -5.39 -27.92 -0.62
N GLN A 125 -4.36 -27.29 -1.19
CA GLN A 125 -3.93 -27.54 -2.56
C GLN A 125 -3.56 -29.02 -2.70
N VAL A 126 -4.09 -29.67 -3.73
CA VAL A 126 -3.85 -31.08 -4.07
C VAL A 126 -3.72 -31.19 -5.59
N GLU A 127 -2.63 -31.81 -6.04
CA GLU A 127 -2.33 -32.03 -7.47
C GLU A 127 -2.50 -33.52 -7.78
N LEU A 128 -3.18 -33.88 -8.87
CA LEU A 128 -3.21 -35.25 -9.38
C LEU A 128 -1.99 -35.47 -10.27
N LEU A 129 -1.09 -36.38 -9.88
CA LEU A 129 0.15 -36.66 -10.61
C LEU A 129 0.00 -37.85 -11.58
N SER A 130 -0.98 -38.73 -11.36
CA SER A 130 -1.33 -39.81 -12.29
C SER A 130 -2.73 -40.36 -11.99
N PRO A 131 -3.57 -40.65 -13.02
CA PRO A 131 -3.33 -40.50 -14.46
C PRO A 131 -3.57 -39.07 -14.98
N ILE A 132 -2.96 -38.72 -16.13
CA ILE A 132 -3.11 -37.42 -16.79
C ILE A 132 -4.18 -37.51 -17.90
N PRO A 133 -5.24 -36.67 -17.90
CA PRO A 133 -6.25 -36.65 -18.97
C PRO A 133 -5.78 -35.84 -20.20
N PRO A 134 -6.12 -36.27 -21.43
CA PRO A 134 -5.83 -35.51 -22.65
C PRO A 134 -6.81 -34.34 -22.88
N PRO A 135 -6.40 -33.29 -23.64
CA PRO A 135 -7.24 -32.12 -23.92
C PRO A 135 -8.37 -32.40 -24.94
N PRO A 136 -9.44 -31.58 -24.96
CA PRO A 136 -10.59 -31.74 -25.86
C PRO A 136 -10.29 -31.31 -27.31
N ALA A 137 -11.12 -31.79 -28.25
CA ALA A 137 -11.06 -31.45 -29.67
C ALA A 137 -12.26 -30.60 -30.12
N GLU A 138 -12.03 -29.68 -31.04
CA GLU A 138 -13.02 -28.73 -31.58
C GLU A 138 -13.38 -29.02 -33.06
N PRO A 139 -14.45 -28.40 -33.62
CA PRO A 139 -15.25 -29.04 -34.68
C PRO A 139 -14.73 -28.89 -36.11
N LYS A 140 -15.16 -29.82 -36.98
CA LYS A 140 -14.74 -29.96 -38.38
C LYS A 140 -15.42 -28.97 -39.35
N LYS A 141 -14.67 -28.55 -40.37
CA LYS A 141 -15.14 -28.36 -41.75
C LYS A 141 -14.10 -28.92 -42.74
N ALA A 142 -14.54 -29.22 -43.97
CA ALA A 142 -13.70 -29.64 -45.10
C ALA A 142 -13.06 -28.40 -45.81
N GLU A 143 -12.16 -28.49 -46.79
CA GLU A 143 -11.79 -29.62 -47.68
C GLU A 143 -10.29 -29.51 -48.11
N GLU A 144 -9.86 -30.24 -49.16
CA GLU A 144 -8.45 -30.40 -49.61
C GLU A 144 -7.92 -29.19 -50.44
N GLU A 145 -6.65 -29.00 -50.88
CA GLU A 145 -5.46 -29.87 -51.02
C GLU A 145 -4.12 -29.04 -51.17
N VAL A 146 -2.95 -29.72 -51.20
CA VAL A 146 -1.58 -29.29 -51.65
C VAL A 146 -0.73 -28.33 -50.76
N PRO A 147 0.53 -28.70 -50.36
CA PRO A 147 1.39 -27.88 -49.46
C PRO A 147 2.77 -27.39 -50.02
N LYS A 148 3.24 -26.21 -49.55
CA LYS A 148 4.65 -25.75 -49.36
C LYS A 148 4.69 -24.25 -49.00
N PRO A 149 5.75 -23.69 -48.37
CA PRO A 149 6.75 -24.25 -47.44
C PRO A 149 6.59 -23.64 -46.01
N PRO A 150 7.41 -23.99 -44.98
CA PRO A 150 7.18 -23.52 -43.62
C PRO A 150 7.82 -22.16 -43.28
N GLU A 151 7.08 -21.30 -42.57
CA GLU A 151 7.63 -20.12 -41.88
C GLU A 151 8.08 -20.46 -40.46
N LYS A 152 8.97 -19.62 -39.90
CA LYS A 152 9.61 -19.84 -38.60
C LYS A 152 8.67 -19.49 -37.44
N LYS A 153 8.79 -20.24 -36.33
CA LYS A 153 8.40 -19.73 -35.01
C LYS A 153 9.58 -18.99 -34.39
N GLU A 154 9.33 -17.83 -33.80
CA GLU A 154 10.33 -17.11 -33.01
C GLU A 154 10.44 -17.68 -31.59
N GLU A 155 11.62 -17.55 -31.00
CA GLU A 155 11.90 -17.95 -29.62
C GLU A 155 11.48 -16.83 -28.65
N PRO A 156 11.02 -17.15 -27.42
CA PRO A 156 10.70 -16.12 -26.43
C PRO A 156 11.96 -15.34 -26.03
N GLN A 157 11.88 -14.02 -26.08
CA GLN A 157 12.99 -13.14 -25.72
C GLN A 157 13.12 -13.01 -24.20
N VAL A 158 14.35 -13.07 -23.69
CA VAL A 158 14.67 -12.78 -22.27
C VAL A 158 14.66 -11.26 -22.09
N ILE A 159 13.95 -10.79 -21.06
CA ILE A 159 13.86 -9.37 -20.72
C ILE A 159 14.54 -9.08 -19.38
N THR A 160 15.13 -7.90 -19.26
CA THR A 160 15.63 -7.32 -18.01
C THR A 160 14.65 -6.25 -17.53
N VAL A 161 14.19 -6.35 -16.30
CA VAL A 161 13.22 -5.42 -15.67
C VAL A 161 13.79 -4.91 -14.35
N VAL A 162 13.86 -3.59 -14.18
CA VAL A 162 14.31 -2.95 -12.93
C VAL A 162 13.10 -2.48 -12.13
N LEU A 163 12.90 -3.04 -10.94
CA LEU A 163 11.85 -2.67 -10.00
C LEU A 163 12.38 -1.69 -8.95
N LYS A 164 11.65 -0.60 -8.66
CA LYS A 164 11.78 0.15 -7.41
C LYS A 164 11.10 -0.64 -6.29
N VAL A 165 11.83 -1.01 -5.24
CA VAL A 165 11.27 -1.69 -4.05
C VAL A 165 12.02 -1.17 -2.82
N HIS A 166 11.31 -0.56 -1.88
CA HIS A 166 11.96 0.06 -0.71
C HIS A 166 12.63 -0.98 0.20
N MET A 167 13.96 -0.85 0.36
CA MET A 167 14.82 -1.77 1.09
C MET A 167 15.78 -0.98 1.98
N HIS A 168 15.58 -1.06 3.30
CA HIS A 168 16.39 -0.34 4.30
C HIS A 168 17.47 -1.22 4.95
N CYS A 169 17.54 -2.52 4.64
CA CYS A 169 18.51 -3.45 5.25
C CYS A 169 18.80 -4.67 4.35
N GLU A 170 19.96 -5.29 4.56
CA GLU A 170 20.42 -6.49 3.84
C GLU A 170 19.41 -7.64 3.90
N ALA A 171 18.78 -7.84 5.07
CA ALA A 171 17.75 -8.86 5.25
C ALA A 171 16.52 -8.61 4.36
N CYS A 172 16.09 -7.35 4.18
CA CYS A 172 15.03 -7.00 3.23
C CYS A 172 15.43 -7.34 1.79
N ALA A 173 16.66 -6.99 1.38
CA ALA A 173 17.15 -7.24 0.03
C ALA A 173 17.20 -8.73 -0.29
N GLN A 174 17.79 -9.53 0.60
CA GLN A 174 17.86 -10.98 0.41
C GLN A 174 16.49 -11.67 0.46
N GLU A 175 15.55 -11.20 1.29
CA GLU A 175 14.22 -11.81 1.34
C GLU A 175 13.36 -11.47 0.11
N ILE A 176 13.56 -10.29 -0.50
CA ILE A 176 12.95 -9.94 -1.78
C ILE A 176 13.59 -10.77 -2.91
N LYS A 177 14.93 -10.88 -2.97
CA LYS A 177 15.65 -11.77 -3.91
C LYS A 177 15.12 -13.21 -3.85
N LYS A 178 15.15 -13.83 -2.66
CA LYS A 178 14.66 -15.20 -2.41
C LYS A 178 13.17 -15.42 -2.70
N ARG A 179 12.36 -14.34 -2.82
CA ARG A 179 10.95 -14.42 -3.23
C ARG A 179 10.79 -14.24 -4.74
N ILE A 180 11.53 -13.32 -5.37
CA ILE A 180 11.47 -13.09 -6.83
C ILE A 180 12.08 -14.27 -7.61
N GLU A 181 13.19 -14.85 -7.16
CA GLU A 181 13.79 -16.09 -7.72
C GLU A 181 12.85 -17.31 -7.69
N ARG A 182 11.72 -17.23 -6.96
CA ARG A 182 10.67 -18.26 -6.90
C ARG A 182 9.47 -17.97 -7.80
N MET A 183 9.56 -16.95 -8.66
CA MET A 183 8.63 -16.76 -9.78
C MET A 183 9.03 -17.68 -10.95
N LYS A 184 8.07 -18.41 -11.49
CA LYS A 184 8.26 -19.18 -12.73
C LYS A 184 8.55 -18.20 -13.88
N GLY A 185 9.73 -18.32 -14.48
CA GLY A 185 10.19 -17.47 -15.58
C GLY A 185 11.34 -16.53 -15.19
N VAL A 186 11.57 -16.26 -13.91
CA VAL A 186 12.75 -15.51 -13.45
C VAL A 186 13.98 -16.42 -13.47
N GLU A 187 15.08 -15.90 -14.01
CA GLU A 187 16.40 -16.54 -14.06
C GLU A 187 17.36 -15.95 -13.01
N ILE A 188 17.35 -14.62 -12.87
CA ILE A 188 18.20 -13.88 -11.92
C ILE A 188 17.38 -12.75 -11.28
N ALA A 189 17.59 -12.50 -9.99
CA ALA A 189 17.13 -11.28 -9.32
C ALA A 189 18.24 -10.70 -8.44
N ASP A 190 18.69 -9.48 -8.71
CA ASP A 190 19.78 -8.82 -7.98
C ASP A 190 19.30 -7.51 -7.34
N PRO A 191 19.21 -7.43 -5.99
CA PRO A 191 18.81 -6.23 -5.28
C PRO A 191 19.99 -5.27 -5.05
N ASP A 192 19.80 -4.01 -5.42
CA ASP A 192 20.65 -2.90 -4.97
C ASP A 192 19.99 -2.16 -3.80
N LEU A 193 20.68 -2.16 -2.66
CA LEU A 193 20.27 -1.43 -1.47
C LEU A 193 20.46 0.09 -1.62
N LYS A 194 21.46 0.54 -2.37
CA LYS A 194 21.78 1.98 -2.51
C LYS A 194 20.69 2.71 -3.30
N GLY A 195 20.18 2.08 -4.36
CA GLY A 195 19.07 2.57 -5.17
C GLY A 195 17.67 2.15 -4.70
N SER A 196 17.53 1.29 -3.68
CA SER A 196 16.27 0.61 -3.33
C SER A 196 15.59 -0.01 -4.58
N GLN A 197 16.36 -0.81 -5.31
CA GLN A 197 15.99 -1.36 -6.61
C GLN A 197 16.29 -2.85 -6.70
N VAL A 198 15.57 -3.58 -7.55
CA VAL A 198 15.86 -4.98 -7.87
C VAL A 198 15.83 -5.17 -9.38
N THR A 199 16.95 -5.58 -9.95
CA THR A 199 17.06 -5.97 -11.35
C THR A 199 16.68 -7.43 -11.49
N VAL A 200 15.70 -7.73 -12.34
CA VAL A 200 15.16 -9.07 -12.55
C VAL A 200 15.30 -9.45 -14.02
N LYS A 201 15.90 -10.60 -14.32
CA LYS A 201 16.06 -11.14 -15.67
C LYS A 201 15.28 -12.43 -15.87
N GLY A 202 14.71 -12.62 -17.06
CA GLY A 202 14.07 -13.88 -17.44
C GLY A 202 12.94 -13.72 -18.47
N VAL A 203 12.10 -14.76 -18.56
CA VAL A 203 10.93 -14.84 -19.45
C VAL A 203 9.66 -14.81 -18.61
N PHE A 204 9.20 -13.59 -18.29
CA PHE A 204 8.00 -13.32 -17.49
C PHE A 204 7.31 -12.03 -17.95
N ASP A 205 6.08 -11.81 -17.47
CA ASP A 205 5.30 -10.61 -17.75
C ASP A 205 5.47 -9.55 -16.62
N PRO A 206 5.85 -8.28 -16.93
CA PRO A 206 6.18 -7.28 -15.90
C PRO A 206 5.04 -6.92 -14.91
N PRO A 207 3.76 -6.75 -15.33
CA PRO A 207 2.64 -6.59 -14.40
C PRO A 207 2.48 -7.76 -13.43
N ASN A 208 2.63 -9.01 -13.91
CA ASN A 208 2.59 -10.19 -13.06
C ASN A 208 3.75 -10.23 -12.05
N LEU A 209 4.95 -9.76 -12.43
CA LEU A 209 6.09 -9.59 -11.51
C LEU A 209 5.77 -8.61 -10.37
N VAL A 210 5.24 -7.42 -10.69
CA VAL A 210 4.81 -6.43 -9.70
C VAL A 210 3.73 -7.00 -8.76
N GLN A 211 2.68 -7.62 -9.31
CA GLN A 211 1.59 -8.18 -8.51
C GLN A 211 2.09 -9.31 -7.58
N TYR A 212 3.03 -10.13 -8.03
CA TYR A 212 3.64 -11.17 -7.21
C TYR A 212 4.49 -10.59 -6.08
N VAL A 213 5.31 -9.56 -6.35
CA VAL A 213 6.11 -8.90 -5.30
C VAL A 213 5.20 -8.31 -4.24
N TYR A 214 4.13 -7.60 -4.62
CA TYR A 214 3.14 -7.10 -3.67
C TYR A 214 2.49 -8.25 -2.87
N LYS A 215 1.90 -9.24 -3.55
CA LYS A 215 1.19 -10.39 -2.95
C LYS A 215 2.08 -11.29 -2.09
N LYS A 216 3.40 -11.24 -2.24
CA LYS A 216 4.37 -12.02 -1.44
C LYS A 216 5.12 -11.22 -0.40
N THR A 217 5.32 -9.92 -0.54
CA THR A 217 6.16 -9.12 0.37
C THR A 217 5.37 -8.06 1.14
N GLY A 218 4.15 -7.72 0.72
CA GLY A 218 3.39 -6.57 1.23
C GLY A 218 3.94 -5.22 0.78
N LYS A 219 5.02 -5.18 0.01
CA LYS A 219 5.64 -3.95 -0.49
C LYS A 219 5.15 -3.64 -1.90
N ASN A 220 4.87 -2.37 -2.15
CA ASN A 220 4.67 -1.85 -3.49
C ASN A 220 5.98 -1.95 -4.29
N ALA A 221 5.86 -2.37 -5.54
CA ALA A 221 6.95 -2.42 -6.51
C ALA A 221 6.53 -1.67 -7.77
N VAL A 222 7.43 -0.89 -8.35
CA VAL A 222 7.15 -0.12 -9.58
C VAL A 222 8.23 -0.42 -10.61
N VAL A 223 7.86 -0.77 -11.84
CA VAL A 223 8.84 -0.91 -12.94
C VAL A 223 9.39 0.47 -13.28
N ILE A 224 10.71 0.64 -13.15
CA ILE A 224 11.44 1.85 -13.55
C ILE A 224 11.90 1.73 -15.00
N LYS A 225 12.40 0.56 -15.39
CA LYS A 225 13.05 0.32 -16.68
C LYS A 225 12.81 -1.12 -17.16
N GLN A 226 12.65 -1.29 -18.46
CA GLN A 226 12.59 -2.60 -19.12
C GLN A 226 13.46 -2.55 -20.38
N GLU A 227 14.34 -3.53 -20.55
CA GLU A 227 15.24 -3.67 -21.70
C GLU A 227 15.26 -5.13 -22.16
N PRO A 228 14.96 -5.43 -23.44
CA PRO A 228 15.24 -6.74 -24.03
C PRO A 228 16.75 -6.89 -24.28
N GLU A 229 17.30 -8.10 -24.17
CA GLU A 229 18.72 -8.32 -24.48
C GLU A 229 18.98 -8.54 -25.98
N GLU A 230 19.88 -7.72 -26.55
CA GLU A 230 20.46 -7.98 -27.86
C GLU A 230 21.44 -9.18 -27.78
N LYS A 231 21.20 -10.21 -28.61
CA LYS A 231 22.07 -11.40 -28.67
C LYS A 231 23.47 -11.00 -29.19
N LYS A 232 24.49 -11.05 -28.33
CA LYS A 232 25.91 -10.96 -28.73
C LYS A 232 26.44 -12.34 -29.11
N GLU A 233 27.12 -12.44 -30.25
CA GLU A 233 27.82 -13.65 -30.66
C GLU A 233 29.23 -13.72 -30.02
N GLU A 234 29.57 -14.85 -29.39
CA GLU A 234 30.92 -15.11 -28.90
C GLU A 234 31.78 -15.81 -29.97
N VAL A 235 32.94 -15.24 -30.27
CA VAL A 235 34.00 -15.90 -31.06
C VAL A 235 34.94 -16.66 -30.13
N LYS A 236 35.18 -17.94 -30.40
CA LYS A 236 36.11 -18.77 -29.60
C LYS A 236 37.57 -18.57 -30.03
N GLY A 237 38.43 -18.30 -29.06
CA GLY A 237 39.90 -18.28 -29.22
C GLY A 237 40.60 -18.37 -27.86
N ALA A 238 41.65 -19.17 -27.76
CA ALA A 238 42.46 -19.41 -26.55
C ALA A 238 43.41 -18.20 -26.26
N GLU A 239 44.23 -18.14 -25.20
CA GLU A 239 44.84 -19.21 -24.38
C GLU A 239 45.47 -18.64 -23.07
N ALA A 240 45.60 -19.47 -22.01
CA ALA A 240 46.48 -19.31 -20.83
C ALA A 240 46.30 -18.05 -19.91
N THR A 241 46.70 -18.01 -18.63
CA THR A 241 46.97 -19.02 -17.58
C THR A 241 46.71 -18.38 -16.19
N GLU A 242 46.75 -19.16 -15.11
CA GLU A 242 46.51 -18.68 -13.73
C GLU A 242 47.61 -17.73 -13.20
N GLU A 243 47.24 -16.79 -12.32
CA GLU A 243 47.70 -16.82 -10.92
C GLU A 243 46.80 -15.97 -9.99
N LYS A 244 46.97 -16.13 -8.67
CA LYS A 244 46.21 -15.45 -7.60
C LYS A 244 47.16 -14.85 -6.57
N LYS A 245 46.59 -13.99 -5.70
CA LYS A 245 47.09 -13.48 -4.40
C LYS A 245 47.78 -12.11 -4.44
N ASP A 246 47.82 -11.34 -3.35
CA ASP A 246 46.96 -11.20 -2.15
C ASP A 246 47.38 -9.86 -1.48
N GLY A 247 46.45 -9.18 -0.80
CA GLY A 247 46.71 -7.99 0.04
C GLY A 247 46.95 -6.66 -0.69
N GLU A 248 47.05 -5.50 -0.02
CA GLU A 248 46.56 -5.02 1.28
C GLU A 248 47.10 -3.57 1.46
N GLY A 249 46.27 -2.62 1.92
CA GLY A 249 46.66 -1.20 2.04
C GLY A 249 46.78 -0.46 0.70
N GLY A 250 46.84 0.87 0.66
CA GLY A 250 46.75 1.87 1.74
C GLY A 250 46.93 3.30 1.16
N ASP A 251 46.55 4.33 1.92
CA ASP A 251 46.44 5.73 1.44
C ASP A 251 47.71 6.34 0.83
N LYS A 252 47.51 7.34 -0.07
CA LYS A 252 48.33 8.56 -0.08
C LYS A 252 47.74 9.76 -0.83
N GLU A 253 47.69 10.90 -0.13
CA GLU A 253 47.74 12.25 -0.71
C GLU A 253 49.13 12.54 -1.31
N GLY A 254 49.30 13.56 -2.18
CA GLY A 254 50.63 13.78 -2.78
C GLY A 254 50.98 15.03 -3.61
N LYS A 255 50.24 16.14 -3.54
CA LYS A 255 50.58 17.55 -3.95
C LYS A 255 51.80 17.86 -4.86
N LYS A 256 51.58 18.81 -5.80
CA LYS A 256 52.55 19.79 -6.40
C LYS A 256 53.61 19.20 -7.37
N ALA A 257 54.13 19.89 -8.40
CA ALA A 257 53.81 21.17 -9.06
C ALA A 257 54.49 21.18 -10.48
N GLU A 258 54.78 22.25 -11.25
CA GLU A 258 54.72 23.73 -11.11
C GLU A 258 54.63 24.37 -12.54
N GLU A 259 55.05 25.63 -12.74
CA GLU A 259 55.02 26.43 -14.01
C GLU A 259 56.23 26.18 -14.97
N PRO A 260 56.40 26.79 -16.20
CA PRO A 260 55.86 28.10 -16.68
C PRO A 260 55.44 28.29 -18.18
N ALA A 261 54.72 29.40 -18.39
CA ALA A 261 54.52 30.30 -19.55
C ALA A 261 55.22 30.14 -20.93
N GLN A 262 54.57 30.64 -22.01
CA GLN A 262 55.05 31.79 -22.81
C GLN A 262 54.09 32.37 -23.90
N ALA A 263 54.28 33.67 -24.21
CA ALA A 263 53.98 34.43 -25.44
C ALA A 263 52.54 34.89 -25.81
N ALA A 264 52.49 36.08 -26.45
CA ALA A 264 51.34 36.77 -27.09
C ALA A 264 51.70 37.06 -28.59
N PRO A 265 51.23 38.07 -29.39
CA PRO A 265 50.67 39.41 -29.05
C PRO A 265 49.57 40.02 -30.00
N GLU A 266 49.31 41.35 -29.81
CA GLU A 266 48.83 42.40 -30.75
C GLU A 266 47.47 42.27 -31.47
N ASP A 267 46.75 43.33 -31.87
CA ASP A 267 46.59 44.75 -31.45
C ASP A 267 45.20 45.25 -31.94
N GLY A 268 44.68 46.37 -31.46
CA GLY A 268 43.59 47.08 -32.15
C GLY A 268 42.70 48.03 -31.33
N LYS A 269 43.25 49.17 -30.88
CA LYS A 269 42.80 50.58 -31.14
C LYS A 269 41.31 50.85 -31.50
N GLU A 270 40.66 51.97 -31.17
CA GLU A 270 40.91 53.28 -30.49
C GLU A 270 39.52 54.01 -30.39
N LYS A 271 39.24 55.18 -29.75
CA LYS A 271 40.04 56.24 -29.09
C LYS A 271 39.19 57.10 -28.11
N LYS A 272 39.82 57.51 -26.99
CA LYS A 272 39.76 58.82 -26.28
C LYS A 272 38.49 59.44 -25.66
N GLU A 273 38.73 59.99 -24.45
CA GLU A 273 37.91 60.97 -23.73
C GLU A 273 38.35 62.43 -24.02
N GLU A 274 37.58 63.40 -23.48
CA GLU A 274 38.01 64.60 -22.71
C GLU A 274 36.73 65.39 -22.29
N GLY A 275 36.59 66.07 -21.15
CA GLY A 275 37.41 66.24 -19.93
C GLY A 275 36.83 67.39 -19.06
N GLY A 276 37.22 67.55 -17.78
CA GLY A 276 36.92 68.77 -16.99
C GLY A 276 36.57 68.57 -15.50
N GLU A 277 37.29 69.25 -14.61
CA GLU A 277 37.21 69.15 -13.14
C GLU A 277 36.26 70.20 -12.49
N LYS A 278 35.77 69.97 -11.26
CA LYS A 278 36.34 70.59 -10.01
C LYS A 278 35.58 70.33 -8.69
N GLU A 279 36.41 70.13 -7.65
CA GLU A 279 36.38 70.49 -6.21
C GLU A 279 35.13 71.11 -5.52
N ALA A 280 34.91 71.03 -4.20
CA ALA A 280 35.35 70.08 -3.12
C ALA A 280 34.74 70.46 -1.73
N ALA A 281 34.27 69.48 -0.95
CA ALA A 281 34.17 69.45 0.54
C ALA A 281 33.61 68.07 0.95
N LYS A 282 34.36 67.13 1.56
CA LYS A 282 34.77 67.00 2.98
C LYS A 282 33.61 67.01 3.99
N ALA A 283 33.52 66.10 4.96
CA ALA A 283 34.50 65.12 5.47
C ALA A 283 33.81 63.76 5.79
N GLU A 284 34.42 62.59 5.49
CA GLU A 284 35.19 61.71 6.42
C GLU A 284 34.27 60.79 7.29
N GLU A 285 34.50 59.47 7.45
CA GLU A 285 35.61 58.60 7.01
C GLU A 285 35.19 57.15 6.64
N VAL A 286 35.95 56.55 5.71
CA VAL A 286 36.43 55.14 5.60
C VAL A 286 35.48 53.99 6.03
N ALA A 287 34.96 53.10 5.17
CA ALA A 287 35.57 52.23 4.12
C ALA A 287 36.42 51.06 4.68
N VAL A 288 36.73 49.94 4.01
CA VAL A 288 36.69 49.51 2.58
C VAL A 288 36.38 47.98 2.58
N ALA A 289 36.00 47.24 1.53
CA ALA A 289 35.85 47.49 0.09
C ALA A 289 34.90 46.46 -0.58
N ALA A 290 34.62 46.62 -1.88
CA ALA A 290 34.41 45.53 -2.84
C ALA A 290 35.76 45.27 -3.58
N THR A 291 36.02 44.22 -4.37
CA THR A 291 35.32 43.72 -5.57
C THR A 291 35.82 42.30 -5.91
N GLY A 292 35.13 41.55 -6.81
CA GLY A 292 35.63 40.21 -7.19
C GLY A 292 34.85 39.40 -8.24
N GLU A 293 34.00 40.00 -9.08
CA GLU A 293 33.28 39.24 -10.12
C GLU A 293 34.05 39.23 -11.45
N ASN A 294 34.66 38.09 -11.83
CA ASN A 294 34.49 37.43 -13.13
C ASN A 294 35.27 36.09 -13.31
N GLU A 295 35.53 35.32 -12.24
CA GLU A 295 35.92 33.88 -12.35
C GLU A 295 34.80 32.93 -11.89
N LYS A 296 33.57 33.15 -12.40
CA LYS A 296 32.40 32.27 -12.13
C LYS A 296 31.47 32.03 -13.34
N LYS A 297 31.93 32.27 -14.58
CA LYS A 297 31.06 32.16 -15.78
C LYS A 297 31.12 30.83 -16.53
N ASN A 298 32.08 29.95 -16.23
CA ASN A 298 32.19 28.62 -16.86
C ASN A 298 31.82 27.43 -15.94
N GLU A 299 31.40 27.67 -14.69
CA GLU A 299 31.08 26.60 -13.73
C GLU A 299 29.59 26.61 -13.28
N VAL A 300 28.73 27.32 -14.02
CA VAL A 300 27.30 27.50 -13.69
C VAL A 300 26.36 26.86 -14.71
N MET A 301 26.86 26.40 -15.88
CA MET A 301 26.03 25.77 -16.92
C MET A 301 25.97 24.23 -16.89
N GLU A 302 26.66 23.56 -15.95
CA GLU A 302 26.70 22.08 -15.91
C GLU A 302 26.03 21.43 -14.67
N LEU A 303 25.13 22.14 -13.99
CA LEU A 303 24.27 21.56 -12.93
C LEU A 303 22.77 21.56 -13.25
N VAL A 304 22.35 22.00 -14.44
CA VAL A 304 20.94 22.02 -14.89
C VAL A 304 20.60 20.77 -15.70
N LYS A 305 20.91 19.57 -15.18
CA LYS A 305 20.62 18.27 -15.83
C LYS A 305 20.25 17.15 -14.85
N LYS A 306 19.09 17.29 -14.20
CA LYS A 306 18.13 16.22 -13.85
C LYS A 306 16.89 16.84 -13.20
N ASN A 307 15.71 16.49 -13.70
CA ASN A 307 14.43 17.08 -13.29
C ASN A 307 13.70 16.16 -12.31
N GLU A 308 12.89 16.74 -11.42
CA GLU A 308 11.42 16.61 -11.38
C GLU A 308 10.84 17.45 -10.22
N PHE A 309 9.52 17.73 -10.25
CA PHE A 309 8.70 18.45 -9.25
C PHE A 309 8.83 19.99 -9.06
N PHE A 310 8.09 20.70 -9.94
CA PHE A 310 7.06 21.73 -9.65
C PHE A 310 7.33 23.06 -8.88
N TYR A 311 6.95 24.14 -9.59
CA TYR A 311 6.50 25.48 -9.15
C TYR A 311 7.33 26.27 -8.12
N TYR A 312 8.07 27.26 -8.63
CA TYR A 312 8.76 28.29 -7.85
C TYR A 312 8.68 29.67 -8.53
N PHE A 313 8.57 30.77 -7.75
CA PHE A 313 8.44 32.15 -8.26
C PHE A 313 9.23 33.17 -7.43
N PRO A 314 10.08 34.00 -8.06
CA PRO A 314 10.04 35.47 -7.84
C PRO A 314 10.50 36.27 -9.09
N PRO A 315 10.56 37.64 -9.08
CA PRO A 315 9.79 38.65 -8.37
C PRO A 315 9.11 39.68 -9.34
N GLN A 316 8.72 40.87 -8.83
CA GLN A 316 7.79 41.84 -9.45
C GLN A 316 8.50 43.05 -10.12
N ASN A 317 7.76 43.86 -10.92
CA ASN A 317 7.79 45.33 -10.88
C ASN A 317 6.64 46.02 -11.67
N TYR A 318 6.07 47.09 -11.06
CA TYR A 318 5.53 48.38 -11.57
C TYR A 318 5.03 48.57 -13.04
N GLN A 319 3.98 49.36 -13.37
CA GLN A 319 2.94 50.12 -12.62
C GLN A 319 1.89 50.76 -13.61
N ASN A 320 0.75 51.24 -13.08
CA ASN A 320 -0.16 52.34 -13.59
C ASN A 320 -1.67 52.01 -13.78
N ASN A 321 -2.49 53.07 -13.73
CA ASN A 321 -3.96 53.20 -13.68
C ASN A 321 -4.33 54.52 -14.47
N PRO A 322 -5.56 55.09 -14.60
CA PRO A 322 -6.96 54.76 -14.17
C PRO A 322 -7.97 54.91 -15.36
N PRO A 323 -9.26 55.37 -15.27
CA PRO A 323 -10.27 55.55 -14.20
C PRO A 323 -11.69 54.95 -14.50
N ARG A 324 -12.72 55.31 -13.71
CA ARG A 324 -14.11 54.77 -13.70
C ARG A 324 -15.19 55.66 -14.35
N VAL A 325 -16.30 55.04 -14.80
CA VAL A 325 -17.70 55.55 -14.97
C VAL A 325 -18.65 54.32 -14.90
N ALA A 326 -19.93 54.27 -14.51
CA ALA A 326 -20.84 54.88 -13.51
C ALA A 326 -22.29 54.50 -13.95
N ASP A 327 -23.13 53.95 -13.06
CA ASP A 327 -24.47 53.38 -13.39
C ASP A 327 -25.64 54.38 -13.45
N PRO A 328 -26.80 53.96 -14.01
CA PRO A 328 -28.08 54.22 -13.35
C PRO A 328 -29.11 53.03 -13.34
N TYR A 329 -30.01 53.07 -12.34
CA TYR A 329 -31.09 52.11 -12.01
C TYR A 329 -32.40 52.35 -12.83
N PRO A 330 -33.57 51.72 -12.53
CA PRO A 330 -33.94 50.29 -12.70
C PRO A 330 -35.35 50.13 -13.35
N PRO A 331 -35.95 48.92 -13.33
CA PRO A 331 -37.38 48.81 -13.03
C PRO A 331 -37.69 47.78 -11.92
N ALA A 332 -38.91 47.85 -11.37
CA ALA A 332 -39.40 47.02 -10.26
C ALA A 332 -40.86 46.56 -10.53
N PRO A 333 -41.52 45.87 -9.59
CA PRO A 333 -41.14 44.60 -8.96
C PRO A 333 -42.13 43.48 -9.36
N GLN A 334 -41.73 42.21 -9.20
CA GLN A 334 -42.69 41.09 -9.14
C GLN A 334 -42.58 40.36 -7.80
N ILE A 335 -43.69 39.77 -7.37
CA ILE A 335 -43.96 39.42 -5.98
C ILE A 335 -43.40 38.01 -5.68
N PHE A 336 -42.67 37.92 -4.57
CA PHE A 336 -42.02 36.71 -4.10
C PHE A 336 -43.00 35.61 -3.70
N SER A 337 -42.58 34.37 -3.97
CA SER A 337 -42.95 33.16 -3.22
C SER A 337 -41.68 32.36 -3.00
N ASP A 338 -40.83 32.84 -2.09
CA ASP A 338 -39.52 32.23 -1.78
C ASP A 338 -39.66 30.94 -0.97
N GLU A 339 -39.85 29.80 -1.65
CA GLU A 339 -39.31 28.54 -1.14
C GLU A 339 -37.93 28.32 -1.76
N ASN A 340 -36.90 28.81 -1.06
CA ASN A 340 -35.49 28.69 -1.44
C ASN A 340 -35.09 27.20 -1.64
N PRO A 341 -34.78 26.76 -2.87
CA PRO A 341 -34.44 25.35 -3.13
C PRO A 341 -33.15 24.89 -2.44
N ASN A 342 -32.31 25.83 -1.99
CA ASN A 342 -31.04 25.57 -1.32
C ASN A 342 -31.15 25.55 0.21
N ALA A 343 -32.37 25.58 0.80
CA ALA A 343 -32.56 25.67 2.24
C ALA A 343 -32.11 24.42 3.04
N CYS A 344 -31.93 23.27 2.40
CA CYS A 344 -31.57 21.99 3.07
C CYS A 344 -30.56 21.13 2.26
N SER A 345 -29.58 21.73 1.60
CA SER A 345 -28.49 20.97 0.95
C SER A 345 -27.24 20.93 1.84
N VAL A 346 -27.00 19.81 2.55
CA VAL A 346 -25.76 19.65 3.34
C VAL A 346 -24.53 19.70 2.43
N ILE A 347 -23.63 20.63 2.72
CA ILE A 347 -22.50 20.98 1.85
C ILE A 347 -21.26 20.13 2.14
N VAL A 348 -21.01 19.88 3.44
CA VAL A 348 -19.83 19.19 3.97
C VAL A 348 -20.17 17.76 4.35
N GLY A 349 -19.37 16.80 3.88
CA GLY A 349 -19.33 15.42 4.36
C GLY A 349 -17.97 15.07 4.96
N VAL A 350 -17.78 13.80 5.32
CA VAL A 350 -16.50 13.27 5.83
C VAL A 350 -16.09 11.97 5.13
N ASN A 351 -14.80 11.72 5.06
CA ASN A 351 -14.23 10.44 4.64
C ASN A 351 -14.08 9.52 5.85
N TRP A 352 -14.85 8.42 5.90
CA TRP A 352 -14.73 7.42 6.94
C TRP A 352 -13.79 6.30 6.47
N GLY A 353 -12.50 6.48 6.78
CA GLY A 353 -11.46 5.49 6.58
C GLY A 353 -11.55 4.32 7.57
N THR A 354 -11.04 3.15 7.15
CA THR A 354 -11.14 1.88 7.89
C THR A 354 -9.78 1.25 8.21
N MET A 355 -8.67 1.88 7.80
CA MET A 355 -7.30 1.39 7.97
C MET A 355 -6.78 1.62 9.41
N THR A 356 -7.55 1.23 10.41
CA THR A 356 -7.17 1.21 11.83
C THR A 356 -6.96 -0.20 12.36
N SER A 357 -5.94 -0.38 13.20
CA SER A 357 -5.62 -1.64 13.88
C SER A 357 -6.71 -2.01 14.91
N HIS A 358 -7.35 -1.00 15.51
CA HIS A 358 -8.36 -1.13 16.55
C HIS A 358 -9.62 -0.32 16.20
N GLN A 359 -10.31 -0.72 15.13
CA GLN A 359 -11.55 -0.09 14.65
C GLN A 359 -12.59 0.16 15.77
N LEU A 360 -13.14 1.37 15.79
CA LEU A 360 -14.31 1.74 16.58
C LEU A 360 -15.56 0.97 16.12
N PRO A 361 -16.50 0.61 17.03
CA PRO A 361 -17.74 -0.05 16.65
C PRO A 361 -18.61 0.85 15.74
N PRO A 362 -18.97 0.41 14.51
CA PRO A 362 -19.63 1.28 13.52
C PRO A 362 -20.92 1.96 14.01
N ALA A 363 -21.72 1.29 14.84
CA ALA A 363 -22.94 1.88 15.40
C ALA A 363 -22.67 3.08 16.33
N GLN A 364 -21.52 3.10 17.03
CA GLN A 364 -21.15 4.24 17.88
C GLN A 364 -20.59 5.40 17.05
N VAL A 365 -19.86 5.10 15.97
CA VAL A 365 -19.41 6.10 14.99
C VAL A 365 -20.61 6.73 14.27
N VAL A 366 -21.62 5.93 13.90
CA VAL A 366 -22.87 6.42 13.29
C VAL A 366 -23.63 7.37 14.23
N GLU A 367 -23.68 7.11 15.54
CA GLU A 367 -24.34 8.03 16.46
C GLU A 367 -23.54 9.33 16.61
N MET A 368 -22.21 9.23 16.76
CA MET A 368 -21.30 10.38 16.75
C MET A 368 -21.47 11.24 15.48
N LEU A 369 -21.63 10.63 14.29
CA LEU A 369 -21.90 11.36 13.04
C LEU A 369 -23.18 12.20 13.14
N LYS A 370 -24.29 11.64 13.67
CA LYS A 370 -25.56 12.37 13.86
C LYS A 370 -25.43 13.50 14.88
N GLU A 371 -24.80 13.26 16.02
CA GLU A 371 -24.64 14.26 17.10
C GLU A 371 -23.78 15.46 16.66
N ASN A 372 -22.88 15.24 15.71
CA ASN A 372 -22.09 16.27 15.02
C ASN A 372 -22.79 16.90 13.80
N GLY A 373 -23.96 16.40 13.38
CA GLY A 373 -24.71 16.92 12.22
C GLY A 373 -24.14 16.49 10.85
N ILE A 374 -23.42 15.38 10.79
CA ILE A 374 -22.77 14.89 9.56
C ILE A 374 -23.74 13.99 8.78
N GLU A 375 -24.41 14.57 7.78
CA GLU A 375 -25.36 13.86 6.92
C GLU A 375 -24.73 13.24 5.66
N LYS A 376 -23.39 13.29 5.51
CA LYS A 376 -22.66 12.80 4.32
C LYS A 376 -21.38 12.04 4.68
N VAL A 377 -21.22 10.81 4.19
CA VAL A 377 -19.99 10.03 4.30
C VAL A 377 -19.50 9.50 2.95
N LYS A 378 -18.18 9.51 2.74
CA LYS A 378 -17.50 8.70 1.72
C LYS A 378 -16.87 7.49 2.41
N LEU A 379 -17.14 6.30 1.89
CA LEU A 379 -16.57 5.01 2.33
C LEU A 379 -15.61 4.50 1.25
N PHE A 380 -14.42 4.03 1.64
CA PHE A 380 -13.43 3.48 0.70
C PHE A 380 -13.69 2.01 0.31
N GLU A 381 -14.47 1.29 1.11
CA GLU A 381 -14.86 -0.10 0.88
C GLU A 381 -16.28 -0.35 1.41
N ALA A 382 -16.96 -1.36 0.89
CA ALA A 382 -18.28 -1.79 1.32
C ALA A 382 -18.25 -2.74 2.53
N ASP A 383 -17.72 -2.30 3.69
CA ASP A 383 -17.74 -3.13 4.90
C ASP A 383 -19.20 -3.38 5.37
N PRO A 384 -19.67 -4.64 5.44
CA PRO A 384 -21.07 -4.93 5.77
C PRO A 384 -21.51 -4.48 7.17
N LYS A 385 -20.58 -4.28 8.12
CA LYS A 385 -20.90 -3.80 9.47
C LYS A 385 -21.12 -2.29 9.49
N ILE A 386 -20.41 -1.55 8.62
CA ILE A 386 -20.63 -0.11 8.42
C ILE A 386 -21.94 0.10 7.64
N MET A 387 -22.15 -0.66 6.55
CA MET A 387 -23.38 -0.58 5.77
C MET A 387 -24.62 -0.95 6.59
N GLU A 388 -24.57 -2.01 7.42
CA GLU A 388 -25.65 -2.36 8.35
C GLU A 388 -25.91 -1.26 9.39
N ALA A 389 -24.87 -0.60 9.91
CA ALA A 389 -25.00 0.48 10.89
C ALA A 389 -25.58 1.78 10.28
N LEU A 390 -25.39 2.01 8.98
CA LEU A 390 -25.91 3.18 8.26
C LEU A 390 -27.40 3.05 7.85
N ARG A 391 -28.02 1.87 8.00
CA ARG A 391 -29.43 1.66 7.65
C ARG A 391 -30.37 2.53 8.47
N GLY A 392 -31.32 3.20 7.79
CA GLY A 392 -32.32 4.07 8.44
C GLY A 392 -31.75 5.33 9.08
N THR A 393 -30.49 5.69 8.82
CA THR A 393 -29.84 6.88 9.40
C THR A 393 -30.08 8.16 8.60
N HIS A 394 -30.49 8.03 7.34
CA HIS A 394 -30.57 9.11 6.34
C HIS A 394 -29.22 9.79 6.00
N ILE A 395 -28.09 9.30 6.54
CA ILE A 395 -26.75 9.72 6.14
C ILE A 395 -26.50 9.27 4.70
N GLN A 396 -26.16 10.21 3.83
CA GLN A 396 -25.90 9.97 2.42
C GLN A 396 -24.53 9.34 2.22
N VAL A 397 -24.44 8.32 1.36
CA VAL A 397 -23.21 7.54 1.15
C VAL A 397 -22.67 7.69 -0.27
N MET A 398 -21.40 8.06 -0.38
CA MET A 398 -20.55 7.76 -1.54
C MET A 398 -19.78 6.48 -1.25
N LEU A 399 -20.10 5.40 -1.96
CA LEU A 399 -19.54 4.06 -1.74
C LEU A 399 -18.45 3.77 -2.79
N ALA A 400 -17.19 3.66 -2.38
CA ALA A 400 -16.11 3.34 -3.30
C ALA A 400 -15.91 1.84 -3.51
N LEU A 401 -15.32 1.51 -4.66
CA LEU A 401 -14.69 0.23 -4.94
C LEU A 401 -13.18 0.45 -5.15
N PRO A 402 -12.31 -0.46 -4.68
CA PRO A 402 -10.86 -0.27 -4.71
C PRO A 402 -10.24 -0.54 -6.09
N ASN A 403 -9.12 0.13 -6.40
CA ASN A 403 -8.46 0.10 -7.72
C ASN A 403 -8.14 -1.31 -8.23
N PHE A 404 -7.88 -2.28 -7.35
CA PHE A 404 -7.59 -3.66 -7.77
C PHE A 404 -8.77 -4.37 -8.47
N MET A 405 -10.00 -3.89 -8.28
CA MET A 405 -11.20 -4.44 -8.94
C MET A 405 -11.40 -3.91 -10.35
N LEU A 406 -10.80 -2.76 -10.72
CA LEU A 406 -11.04 -2.08 -12.00
C LEU A 406 -10.79 -3.01 -13.19
N MET A 407 -9.71 -3.79 -13.18
CA MET A 407 -9.40 -4.74 -14.25
C MET A 407 -10.53 -5.77 -14.45
N GLN A 408 -11.04 -6.37 -13.39
CA GLN A 408 -12.10 -7.38 -13.47
C GLN A 408 -13.43 -6.75 -13.92
N LEU A 409 -13.81 -5.62 -13.31
CA LEU A 409 -15.00 -4.85 -13.65
C LEU A 409 -14.98 -4.31 -15.09
N SER A 410 -13.79 -4.03 -15.64
CA SER A 410 -13.61 -3.58 -17.03
C SER A 410 -13.76 -4.71 -18.07
N GLN A 411 -13.44 -5.95 -17.68
CA GLN A 411 -13.40 -7.12 -18.56
C GLN A 411 -14.70 -7.92 -18.57
N ASP A 412 -15.41 -7.96 -17.43
CA ASP A 412 -16.63 -8.74 -17.26
C ASP A 412 -17.72 -7.91 -16.57
N SER A 413 -18.78 -7.57 -17.32
CA SER A 413 -19.91 -6.81 -16.81
C SER A 413 -20.74 -7.58 -15.79
N SER A 414 -20.69 -8.92 -15.75
CA SER A 414 -21.36 -9.71 -14.72
C SER A 414 -20.75 -9.52 -13.33
N VAL A 415 -19.44 -9.21 -13.25
CA VAL A 415 -18.77 -8.82 -12.01
C VAL A 415 -19.27 -7.46 -11.52
N ALA A 416 -19.55 -6.52 -12.43
CA ALA A 416 -20.13 -5.21 -12.08
C ALA A 416 -21.58 -5.34 -11.61
N VAL A 417 -22.39 -6.19 -12.27
CA VAL A 417 -23.76 -6.51 -11.84
C VAL A 417 -23.75 -7.15 -10.45
N ALA A 418 -22.91 -8.18 -10.23
CA ALA A 418 -22.81 -8.85 -8.93
C ALA A 418 -22.33 -7.91 -7.81
N TRP A 419 -21.37 -7.01 -8.09
CA TRP A 419 -20.90 -6.03 -7.11
C TRP A 419 -21.99 -5.02 -6.74
N VAL A 420 -22.74 -4.52 -7.73
CA VAL A 420 -23.87 -3.60 -7.52
C VAL A 420 -25.01 -4.30 -6.76
N GLU A 421 -25.30 -5.57 -7.06
CA GLU A 421 -26.28 -6.37 -6.32
C GLU A 421 -25.85 -6.54 -4.85
N GLU A 422 -24.64 -7.05 -4.61
CA GLU A 422 -24.14 -7.35 -3.27
C GLU A 422 -24.01 -6.10 -2.38
N ASN A 423 -23.51 -4.98 -2.93
CA ASN A 423 -23.06 -3.84 -2.14
C ASN A 423 -23.94 -2.58 -2.27
N VAL A 424 -24.80 -2.49 -3.30
CA VAL A 424 -25.68 -1.33 -3.50
C VAL A 424 -27.15 -1.73 -3.35
N THR A 425 -27.70 -2.62 -4.18
CA THR A 425 -29.15 -2.90 -4.17
C THR A 425 -29.62 -3.60 -2.90
N ASN A 426 -28.80 -4.48 -2.33
CA ASN A 426 -29.04 -5.12 -1.02
C ASN A 426 -29.13 -4.13 0.15
N TYR A 427 -28.67 -2.89 -0.01
CA TYR A 427 -28.76 -1.84 1.02
C TYR A 427 -29.66 -0.67 0.62
N PHE A 428 -29.90 -0.43 -0.68
CA PHE A 428 -30.69 0.69 -1.19
C PHE A 428 -32.17 0.32 -1.36
N TYR A 429 -32.94 0.45 -0.28
CA TYR A 429 -34.39 0.23 -0.23
C TYR A 429 -35.02 1.12 0.87
N PRO A 430 -36.36 1.21 0.98
CA PRO A 430 -37.01 2.02 2.03
C PRO A 430 -36.61 1.58 3.45
N GLY A 431 -35.92 2.46 4.20
CA GLY A 431 -35.33 2.15 5.50
C GLY A 431 -33.93 1.52 5.45
N GLY A 432 -33.32 1.43 4.27
CA GLY A 432 -31.95 1.02 4.04
C GLY A 432 -30.94 2.18 4.16
N VAL A 433 -29.86 2.13 3.37
CA VAL A 433 -28.78 3.13 3.32
C VAL A 433 -29.04 4.10 2.16
N ASP A 434 -28.86 5.40 2.36
CA ASP A 434 -29.07 6.41 1.31
C ASP A 434 -27.83 6.60 0.41
N ILE A 435 -27.56 5.60 -0.42
CA ILE A 435 -26.44 5.63 -1.37
C ILE A 435 -26.75 6.64 -2.50
N LYS A 436 -25.87 7.62 -2.71
CA LYS A 436 -25.98 8.62 -3.81
C LYS A 436 -24.97 8.38 -4.93
N TYR A 437 -23.79 7.88 -4.59
CA TYR A 437 -22.68 7.78 -5.52
C TYR A 437 -21.94 6.45 -5.37
N VAL A 438 -21.47 5.91 -6.49
CA VAL A 438 -20.47 4.83 -6.51
C VAL A 438 -19.16 5.40 -7.02
N ALA A 439 -18.10 5.36 -6.20
CA ALA A 439 -16.77 5.84 -6.56
C ALA A 439 -15.96 4.68 -7.18
N VAL A 440 -15.75 4.73 -8.49
CA VAL A 440 -15.12 3.69 -9.31
C VAL A 440 -13.60 3.85 -9.25
N GLY A 441 -12.99 3.23 -8.24
CA GLY A 441 -11.59 3.43 -7.88
C GLY A 441 -11.39 4.61 -6.92
N ASN A 442 -10.13 4.86 -6.56
CA ASN A 442 -9.69 6.09 -5.90
C ASN A 442 -8.33 6.49 -6.49
N GLU A 443 -8.27 7.66 -7.12
CA GLU A 443 -7.09 8.23 -7.76
C GLU A 443 -6.38 7.30 -8.77
N PRO A 444 -7.09 6.58 -9.66
CA PRO A 444 -6.47 5.55 -10.52
C PRO A 444 -5.43 6.10 -11.51
N PHE A 445 -5.40 7.42 -11.74
CA PHE A 445 -4.53 8.10 -12.71
C PHE A 445 -3.27 8.74 -12.07
N LEU A 446 -3.02 8.50 -10.77
CA LEU A 446 -1.80 8.92 -10.09
C LEU A 446 -0.55 8.47 -10.87
N GLN A 447 0.41 9.38 -11.03
CA GLN A 447 1.69 9.07 -11.68
C GLN A 447 2.44 7.90 -11.00
N THR A 448 2.28 7.74 -9.68
CA THR A 448 2.89 6.65 -8.89
C THR A 448 2.40 5.24 -9.27
N TYR A 449 1.25 5.12 -9.95
CA TYR A 449 0.76 3.85 -10.49
C TYR A 449 1.30 3.53 -11.88
N ASN A 450 2.14 4.39 -12.48
CA ASN A 450 2.78 4.19 -13.79
C ASN A 450 1.81 3.62 -14.85
N ALA A 451 0.72 4.36 -15.09
CA ALA A 451 -0.36 4.04 -16.02
C ALA A 451 -1.17 2.74 -15.79
N THR A 452 -0.93 1.97 -14.71
CA THR A 452 -1.51 0.63 -14.48
C THR A 452 -3.04 0.55 -14.63
N TYR A 453 -3.79 1.58 -14.22
CA TYR A 453 -5.26 1.55 -14.24
C TYR A 453 -5.92 2.27 -15.43
N LEU A 454 -5.15 2.98 -16.27
CA LEU A 454 -5.70 3.73 -17.42
C LEU A 454 -6.63 2.89 -18.32
N PRO A 455 -6.25 1.69 -18.81
CA PRO A 455 -7.10 0.92 -19.72
C PRO A 455 -8.37 0.34 -19.06
N TYR A 456 -8.46 0.37 -17.73
CA TYR A 456 -9.53 -0.28 -16.98
C TYR A 456 -10.57 0.69 -16.40
N THR A 457 -10.19 1.93 -16.10
CA THR A 457 -11.07 2.91 -15.42
C THR A 457 -12.33 3.22 -16.21
N LEU A 458 -12.24 3.57 -17.49
CA LEU A 458 -13.41 3.96 -18.29
C LEU A 458 -14.38 2.78 -18.57
N PRO A 459 -13.94 1.56 -18.94
CA PRO A 459 -14.85 0.43 -19.09
C PRO A 459 -15.45 -0.04 -17.76
N ALA A 460 -14.70 0.00 -16.65
CA ALA A 460 -15.25 -0.29 -15.32
C ALA A 460 -16.34 0.72 -14.91
N LEU A 461 -16.12 2.02 -15.16
CA LEU A 461 -17.11 3.08 -14.92
C LEU A 461 -18.39 2.84 -15.74
N LYS A 462 -18.25 2.49 -17.02
CA LYS A 462 -19.37 2.14 -17.91
C LYS A 462 -20.14 0.93 -17.39
N ASN A 463 -19.45 -0.16 -17.04
CA ASN A 463 -20.09 -1.39 -16.57
C ASN A 463 -20.79 -1.21 -15.21
N VAL A 464 -20.24 -0.41 -14.29
CA VAL A 464 -20.87 -0.10 -12.99
C VAL A 464 -22.10 0.80 -13.15
N GLN A 465 -22.03 1.86 -13.96
CA GLN A 465 -23.20 2.70 -14.23
C GLN A 465 -24.30 1.91 -14.95
N GLU A 466 -23.95 1.03 -15.88
CA GLU A 466 -24.94 0.21 -16.60
C GLU A 466 -25.54 -0.89 -15.70
N ALA A 467 -24.81 -1.41 -14.71
CA ALA A 467 -25.37 -2.25 -13.67
C ALA A 467 -26.38 -1.49 -12.79
N LEU A 468 -26.10 -0.23 -12.43
CA LEU A 468 -27.05 0.65 -11.74
C LEU A 468 -28.29 0.97 -12.61
N ASN A 469 -28.11 1.12 -13.92
CA ASN A 469 -29.20 1.32 -14.88
C ASN A 469 -30.11 0.09 -14.95
N HIS A 470 -29.54 -1.11 -15.14
CA HIS A 470 -30.28 -2.38 -15.16
C HIS A 470 -31.01 -2.67 -13.84
N ALA A 471 -30.43 -2.28 -12.70
CA ALA A 471 -31.08 -2.39 -11.39
C ALA A 471 -32.22 -1.38 -11.15
N GLY A 472 -32.45 -0.44 -12.08
CA GLY A 472 -33.47 0.61 -11.96
C GLY A 472 -33.08 1.80 -11.09
N PHE A 473 -31.82 1.88 -10.65
CA PHE A 473 -31.33 2.91 -9.71
C PHE A 473 -30.46 3.99 -10.36
N GLY A 474 -30.05 3.86 -11.63
CA GLY A 474 -29.17 4.82 -12.32
C GLY A 474 -29.68 6.27 -12.46
N SER A 475 -30.95 6.53 -12.16
CA SER A 475 -31.51 7.88 -12.01
C SER A 475 -31.22 8.51 -10.64
N GLN A 476 -31.07 7.69 -9.60
CA GLN A 476 -30.90 8.08 -8.19
C GLN A 476 -29.44 7.95 -7.72
N ILE A 477 -28.71 6.96 -8.25
CA ILE A 477 -27.33 6.63 -7.91
C ILE A 477 -26.44 6.82 -9.14
N LYS A 478 -25.36 7.58 -9.00
CA LYS A 478 -24.43 7.88 -10.10
C LYS A 478 -23.04 7.29 -9.85
N ALA A 479 -22.47 6.64 -10.85
CA ALA A 479 -21.08 6.24 -10.83
C ALA A 479 -20.17 7.44 -11.16
N THR A 480 -19.08 7.62 -10.41
CA THR A 480 -18.09 8.68 -10.58
C THR A 480 -16.69 8.11 -10.39
N VAL A 481 -15.63 8.84 -10.77
CA VAL A 481 -14.24 8.47 -10.49
C VAL A 481 -13.62 9.59 -9.65
N PRO A 482 -13.16 9.32 -8.41
CA PRO A 482 -12.31 10.25 -7.67
C PRO A 482 -10.93 10.29 -8.31
N PHE A 483 -10.53 11.44 -8.83
CA PHE A 483 -9.18 11.70 -9.33
C PHE A 483 -8.39 12.53 -8.32
N ASN A 484 -7.07 12.33 -8.23
CA ASN A 484 -6.21 13.29 -7.55
C ASN A 484 -6.13 14.59 -8.37
N ALA A 485 -5.85 15.73 -7.74
CA ALA A 485 -5.56 16.99 -8.43
C ALA A 485 -4.35 16.91 -9.39
N ASP A 486 -3.50 15.86 -9.29
CA ASP A 486 -2.37 15.65 -10.20
C ASP A 486 -2.75 15.49 -11.68
N ILE A 487 -4.01 15.16 -12.02
CA ILE A 487 -4.44 14.92 -13.41
C ILE A 487 -4.51 16.20 -14.28
N TYR A 488 -4.44 17.39 -13.67
CA TYR A 488 -4.41 18.68 -14.35
C TYR A 488 -3.27 19.56 -13.84
N TYR A 489 -2.85 20.50 -14.68
CA TYR A 489 -1.70 21.35 -14.41
C TYR A 489 -1.83 22.69 -15.14
N SER A 490 -1.16 23.71 -14.62
CA SER A 490 -0.87 24.95 -15.37
C SER A 490 0.53 24.83 -15.98
N PRO A 491 0.71 25.00 -17.30
CA PRO A 491 2.04 24.90 -17.95
C PRO A 491 3.09 25.82 -17.31
N GLU A 492 4.35 25.41 -17.28
CA GLU A 492 5.45 26.23 -16.69
C GLU A 492 5.61 27.59 -17.38
N SER A 493 5.21 27.72 -18.65
CA SER A 493 5.19 28.97 -19.40
C SER A 493 4.04 29.92 -19.04
N ASN A 494 3.01 29.43 -18.34
CA ASN A 494 1.92 30.22 -17.78
C ASN A 494 1.33 29.50 -16.54
N PRO A 495 1.98 29.56 -15.37
CA PRO A 495 1.59 28.82 -14.16
C PRO A 495 0.44 29.53 -13.40
N LEU A 496 -0.66 29.81 -14.11
CA LEU A 496 -1.89 30.42 -13.59
C LEU A 496 -3.10 29.50 -13.81
N PRO A 497 -4.16 29.54 -12.97
CA PRO A 497 -5.32 28.65 -13.12
C PRO A 497 -6.04 28.74 -14.47
N SER A 498 -6.13 29.92 -15.10
CA SER A 498 -6.68 30.10 -16.45
C SER A 498 -5.95 29.31 -17.55
N ALA A 499 -4.68 28.96 -17.32
CA ALA A 499 -3.89 28.13 -18.21
C ALA A 499 -4.14 26.62 -18.03
N GLY A 500 -4.90 26.21 -17.01
CA GLY A 500 -5.12 24.83 -16.60
C GLY A 500 -5.56 23.91 -17.73
N ASP A 501 -4.89 22.77 -17.88
CA ASP A 501 -5.27 21.67 -18.80
C ASP A 501 -5.08 20.32 -18.11
N PHE A 502 -5.68 19.25 -18.65
CA PHE A 502 -5.36 17.90 -18.19
C PHE A 502 -4.00 17.46 -18.74
N ARG A 503 -3.26 16.62 -17.99
CA ARG A 503 -1.90 16.19 -18.39
C ARG A 503 -1.94 15.51 -19.77
N PRO A 504 -1.03 15.84 -20.72
CA PRO A 504 -1.18 15.45 -22.12
C PRO A 504 -1.30 13.94 -22.37
N GLU A 505 -0.62 13.12 -21.57
CA GLU A 505 -0.57 11.66 -21.70
C GLU A 505 -1.83 10.93 -21.21
N ILE A 506 -2.71 11.61 -20.47
CA ILE A 506 -4.02 11.10 -20.03
C ILE A 506 -5.20 11.95 -20.52
N ARG A 507 -4.96 13.11 -21.14
CA ARG A 507 -6.01 14.10 -21.47
C ARG A 507 -7.16 13.50 -22.24
N ASP A 508 -6.91 12.81 -23.35
CA ASP A 508 -7.98 12.40 -24.26
C ASP A 508 -8.87 11.31 -23.62
N LEU A 509 -8.29 10.38 -22.85
CA LEU A 509 -9.02 9.41 -22.01
C LEU A 509 -9.79 10.09 -20.86
N THR A 510 -9.21 11.14 -20.26
CA THR A 510 -9.87 11.92 -19.21
C THR A 510 -11.08 12.66 -19.78
N ILE A 511 -10.96 13.19 -21.01
CA ILE A 511 -12.06 13.78 -21.76
C ILE A 511 -13.14 12.72 -22.02
N GLU A 512 -12.82 11.51 -22.51
CA GLU A 512 -13.81 10.43 -22.68
C GLU A 512 -14.59 10.11 -21.39
N ILE A 513 -13.91 10.09 -20.23
CA ILE A 513 -14.55 9.91 -18.92
C ILE A 513 -15.48 11.10 -18.61
N ILE A 514 -15.03 12.34 -18.85
CA ILE A 514 -15.84 13.56 -18.69
C ILE A 514 -17.09 13.52 -19.57
N GLN A 515 -16.98 13.09 -20.84
CA GLN A 515 -18.14 12.95 -21.73
C GLN A 515 -19.16 11.95 -21.17
N TYR A 516 -18.68 10.81 -20.66
CA TYR A 516 -19.53 9.76 -20.09
C TYR A 516 -20.20 10.20 -18.78
N LEU A 517 -19.48 10.89 -17.89
CA LEU A 517 -20.05 11.45 -16.66
C LEU A 517 -21.14 12.48 -16.98
N TYR A 518 -20.86 13.43 -17.88
CA TYR A 518 -21.81 14.45 -18.31
C TYR A 518 -23.07 13.85 -18.94
N ALA A 519 -22.92 12.86 -19.82
CA ALA A 519 -24.04 12.17 -20.47
C ALA A 519 -24.96 11.39 -19.50
N ASN A 520 -24.48 11.05 -18.30
CA ASN A 520 -25.25 10.36 -17.26
C ASN A 520 -25.73 11.28 -16.12
N ASP A 521 -25.48 12.59 -16.19
CA ASP A 521 -25.64 13.53 -15.06
C ASP A 521 -24.89 13.09 -13.79
N ALA A 522 -23.69 12.53 -13.96
CA ALA A 522 -22.78 12.18 -12.88
C ALA A 522 -21.77 13.31 -12.63
N PRO A 523 -21.37 13.57 -11.38
CA PRO A 523 -20.37 14.59 -11.07
C PRO A 523 -18.95 14.13 -11.40
N PHE A 524 -18.08 15.09 -11.69
CA PHE A 524 -16.64 14.93 -11.60
C PHE A 524 -16.23 14.92 -10.12
N THR A 525 -15.43 13.94 -9.68
CA THR A 525 -14.95 13.88 -8.30
C THR A 525 -13.44 14.11 -8.28
N VAL A 526 -12.98 15.05 -7.45
CA VAL A 526 -11.56 15.43 -7.35
C VAL A 526 -11.10 15.46 -5.90
N ASN A 527 -9.87 15.03 -5.64
CA ASN A 527 -9.23 15.07 -4.34
C ASN A 527 -8.18 16.21 -4.35
N ILE A 528 -8.32 17.19 -3.45
CA ILE A 528 -7.53 18.43 -3.44
C ILE A 528 -6.82 18.57 -2.10
N TYR A 529 -5.50 18.63 -2.12
CA TYR A 529 -4.67 18.57 -0.91
C TYR A 529 -3.66 19.74 -0.79
N PRO A 530 -4.10 20.94 -0.34
CA PRO A 530 -3.24 22.13 -0.18
C PRO A 530 -1.98 21.92 0.67
N PHE A 531 -2.07 21.06 1.70
CA PHE A 531 -0.94 20.66 2.53
C PHE A 531 0.27 20.13 1.72
N LEU A 532 0.02 19.39 0.64
CA LEU A 532 1.09 18.81 -0.18
C LEU A 532 1.95 19.86 -0.89
N SER A 533 1.44 21.07 -1.10
CA SER A 533 2.23 22.18 -1.64
C SER A 533 3.31 22.68 -0.67
N LEU A 534 3.06 22.62 0.64
CA LEU A 534 4.06 22.94 1.69
C LEU A 534 5.05 21.80 1.94
N TYR A 535 4.57 20.56 1.88
CA TYR A 535 5.41 19.37 2.01
C TYR A 535 6.38 19.24 0.82
N GLY A 536 5.90 19.48 -0.41
CA GLY A 536 6.70 19.44 -1.62
C GLY A 536 7.65 20.64 -1.83
N ASN A 537 7.24 21.85 -1.42
CA ASN A 537 8.05 23.06 -1.61
C ASN A 537 8.22 23.85 -0.30
N ASN A 538 9.44 23.83 0.23
CA ASN A 538 9.83 24.48 1.48
C ASN A 538 9.69 26.02 1.51
N TYR A 539 9.47 26.67 0.38
CA TYR A 539 9.24 28.12 0.28
C TYR A 539 7.88 28.46 -0.35
N PHE A 540 6.97 27.48 -0.46
CA PHE A 540 5.58 27.76 -0.77
C PHE A 540 4.99 28.71 0.29
N PRO A 541 4.25 29.78 -0.07
CA PRO A 541 3.82 30.77 0.91
C PRO A 541 2.84 30.17 1.94
N LEU A 542 3.25 30.10 3.21
CA LEU A 542 2.50 29.43 4.27
C LEU A 542 1.03 29.85 4.34
N ASP A 543 0.76 31.16 4.35
CA ASP A 543 -0.61 31.68 4.46
C ASP A 543 -1.46 31.44 3.19
N TYR A 544 -0.85 31.17 2.03
CA TYR A 544 -1.60 30.82 0.81
C TYR A 544 -2.23 29.42 0.90
N ALA A 545 -1.76 28.57 1.80
CA ALA A 545 -2.36 27.27 2.05
C ALA A 545 -3.66 27.36 2.88
N PHE A 546 -3.98 28.53 3.46
CA PHE A 546 -5.13 28.76 4.33
C PHE A 546 -6.09 29.82 3.75
N PHE A 547 -7.25 30.01 4.39
CA PHE A 547 -8.35 30.83 3.87
C PHE A 547 -8.37 32.29 4.38
N ASP A 548 -7.43 32.66 5.26
CA ASP A 548 -7.40 33.96 5.96
C ASP A 548 -7.10 35.17 5.05
N GLY A 549 -6.64 34.91 3.82
CA GLY A 549 -6.29 35.91 2.82
C GLY A 549 -4.79 36.19 2.70
N LEU A 550 -4.38 36.77 1.57
CA LEU A 550 -2.98 37.05 1.26
C LEU A 550 -2.67 38.55 1.17
N ASN A 551 -1.50 38.93 1.69
CA ASN A 551 -0.88 40.24 1.44
C ASN A 551 -0.43 40.43 -0.02
N LYS A 552 -0.20 39.33 -0.76
CA LYS A 552 0.17 39.31 -2.18
C LYS A 552 -0.58 38.16 -2.90
N PRO A 553 -1.89 38.30 -3.17
CA PRO A 553 -2.68 37.26 -3.82
C PRO A 553 -2.23 37.03 -5.27
N VAL A 554 -2.40 35.81 -5.76
CA VAL A 554 -2.11 35.48 -7.16
C VAL A 554 -3.18 36.10 -8.05
N ARG A 555 -2.76 36.86 -9.07
CA ARG A 555 -3.66 37.50 -10.04
C ARG A 555 -3.58 36.81 -11.39
N ASP A 556 -4.75 36.57 -11.97
CA ASP A 556 -4.94 35.83 -13.20
C ASP A 556 -6.00 36.55 -14.04
N GLY A 557 -5.55 37.59 -14.76
CA GLY A 557 -6.45 38.58 -15.35
C GLY A 557 -7.28 39.30 -14.28
N GLU A 558 -8.59 39.10 -14.30
CA GLU A 558 -9.55 39.64 -13.32
C GLU A 558 -9.71 38.76 -12.07
N TYR A 559 -9.28 37.49 -12.13
CA TYR A 559 -9.37 36.56 -11.00
C TYR A 559 -8.26 36.81 -9.98
N VAL A 560 -8.61 36.76 -8.70
CA VAL A 560 -7.70 37.03 -7.57
C VAL A 560 -7.79 35.88 -6.57
N TYR A 561 -6.77 35.04 -6.54
CA TYR A 561 -6.70 33.88 -5.66
C TYR A 561 -6.01 34.25 -4.36
N ASN A 562 -6.77 34.17 -3.26
CA ASN A 562 -6.31 34.47 -1.91
C ASN A 562 -5.84 33.22 -1.15
N ASN A 563 -6.22 32.04 -1.63
CA ASN A 563 -5.80 30.73 -1.12
C ASN A 563 -5.57 29.77 -2.31
N VAL A 564 -4.80 28.71 -2.09
CA VAL A 564 -4.42 27.74 -3.14
C VAL A 564 -5.52 26.73 -3.45
N PHE A 565 -6.50 26.54 -2.56
CA PHE A 565 -7.65 25.67 -2.81
C PHE A 565 -8.49 26.22 -3.98
N ASP A 566 -8.84 27.51 -3.94
CA ASP A 566 -9.53 28.22 -5.02
C ASP A 566 -8.75 28.13 -6.33
N ALA A 567 -7.43 28.34 -6.28
CA ALA A 567 -6.58 28.31 -7.47
C ALA A 567 -6.51 26.90 -8.08
N ASN A 568 -6.37 25.86 -7.26
CA ASN A 568 -6.31 24.47 -7.73
C ASN A 568 -7.68 24.01 -8.28
N PHE A 569 -8.77 24.35 -7.60
CA PHE A 569 -10.14 24.09 -8.06
C PHE A 569 -10.44 24.81 -9.37
N ASP A 570 -10.04 26.07 -9.53
CA ASP A 570 -10.25 26.80 -10.79
C ASP A 570 -9.34 26.29 -11.92
N THR A 571 -8.15 25.74 -11.64
CA THR A 571 -7.37 24.98 -12.65
C THR A 571 -8.16 23.82 -13.22
N LEU A 572 -8.94 23.10 -12.40
CA LEU A 572 -9.90 22.09 -12.89
C LEU A 572 -11.06 22.72 -13.67
N VAL A 573 -11.64 23.82 -13.20
CA VAL A 573 -12.74 24.52 -13.91
C VAL A 573 -12.30 24.95 -15.32
N TRP A 574 -11.08 25.51 -15.46
CA TRP A 574 -10.52 25.88 -16.75
C TRP A 574 -10.17 24.65 -17.62
N SER A 575 -9.67 23.56 -17.02
CA SER A 575 -9.44 22.30 -17.75
C SER A 575 -10.74 21.71 -18.30
N LEU A 576 -11.81 21.66 -17.48
CA LEU A 576 -13.15 21.22 -17.90
C LEU A 576 -13.74 22.14 -18.98
N LYS A 577 -13.55 23.45 -18.86
CA LYS A 577 -13.97 24.44 -19.86
C LYS A 577 -13.27 24.26 -21.20
N LYS A 578 -11.96 23.99 -21.22
CA LYS A 578 -11.20 23.61 -22.44
C LYS A 578 -11.67 22.30 -23.04
N ALA A 579 -12.00 21.31 -22.20
CA ALA A 579 -12.57 20.03 -22.62
C ALA A 579 -14.01 20.15 -23.19
N GLY A 580 -14.65 21.31 -23.06
CA GLY A 580 -16.00 21.58 -23.56
C GLY A 580 -17.14 21.37 -22.55
N TYR A 581 -16.83 21.13 -21.28
CA TYR A 581 -17.79 20.76 -20.22
C TYR A 581 -17.76 21.71 -18.99
N PRO A 582 -17.89 23.04 -19.16
CA PRO A 582 -17.79 24.00 -18.05
C PRO A 582 -18.85 23.79 -16.96
N GLU A 583 -20.05 23.34 -17.34
CA GLU A 583 -21.18 23.16 -16.40
C GLU A 583 -21.10 21.86 -15.58
N LEU A 584 -20.17 20.93 -15.88
CA LEU A 584 -20.10 19.63 -15.20
C LEU A 584 -19.97 19.83 -13.67
N LYS A 585 -20.86 19.18 -12.91
CA LYS A 585 -20.90 19.23 -11.44
C LYS A 585 -19.57 18.73 -10.87
N ILE A 586 -18.99 19.43 -9.90
CA ILE A 586 -17.75 19.00 -9.21
C ILE A 586 -18.08 18.65 -7.75
N ILE A 587 -17.50 17.56 -7.26
CA ILE A 587 -17.44 17.20 -5.85
C ILE A 587 -15.95 17.12 -5.46
N VAL A 588 -15.56 17.77 -4.37
CA VAL A 588 -14.25 17.54 -3.76
C VAL A 588 -14.35 16.30 -2.86
N GLY A 589 -13.90 15.15 -3.36
CA GLY A 589 -14.06 13.84 -2.73
C GLY A 589 -13.15 13.61 -1.53
N GLU A 590 -11.99 14.27 -1.48
CA GLU A 590 -11.08 14.32 -0.33
C GLU A 590 -10.43 15.70 -0.28
N VAL A 591 -10.45 16.33 0.89
CA VAL A 591 -9.71 17.57 1.19
C VAL A 591 -9.57 17.71 2.70
N GLY A 592 -8.41 18.13 3.20
CA GLY A 592 -8.18 18.26 4.65
C GLY A 592 -6.77 18.71 4.97
N TRP A 593 -6.34 18.47 6.22
CA TRP A 593 -5.00 18.80 6.70
C TRP A 593 -4.55 17.85 7.82
N PRO A 594 -3.34 17.28 7.76
CA PRO A 594 -2.86 16.35 8.77
C PRO A 594 -2.38 17.05 10.04
N THR A 595 -2.49 16.36 11.16
CA THR A 595 -2.29 16.89 12.52
C THR A 595 -0.97 16.50 13.18
N ASP A 596 -0.19 15.63 12.55
CA ASP A 596 1.13 15.17 13.00
C ASP A 596 1.86 14.53 11.79
N GLY A 597 3.13 14.16 11.94
CA GLY A 597 3.93 13.45 10.92
C GLY A 597 4.67 14.36 9.92
N ASP A 598 4.62 15.68 10.09
CA ASP A 598 5.45 16.69 9.42
C ASP A 598 5.45 18.00 10.24
N LYS A 599 6.47 18.85 10.08
CA LYS A 599 6.56 20.20 10.70
C LYS A 599 5.35 21.12 10.46
N HIS A 600 4.64 20.98 9.34
CA HIS A 600 3.43 21.75 9.02
C HIS A 600 2.14 20.99 9.33
N ALA A 601 2.25 19.73 9.76
CA ALA A 601 1.13 18.90 10.20
C ALA A 601 1.01 19.01 11.73
N ASN A 602 0.09 19.86 12.20
CA ASN A 602 -0.17 20.10 13.62
C ASN A 602 -1.64 20.48 13.84
N ALA A 603 -2.15 20.28 15.07
CA ALA A 603 -3.56 20.51 15.40
C ALA A 603 -4.03 21.95 15.14
N ASP A 604 -3.18 22.96 15.38
CA ASP A 604 -3.53 24.37 15.12
C ASP A 604 -3.67 24.66 13.62
N SER A 605 -2.76 24.13 12.80
CA SER A 605 -2.82 24.24 11.34
C SER A 605 -4.02 23.48 10.77
N ALA A 606 -4.31 22.29 11.31
CA ALA A 606 -5.49 21.52 10.92
C ALA A 606 -6.80 22.22 11.29
N LYS A 607 -6.90 22.82 12.48
CA LYS A 607 -8.02 23.66 12.90
C LYS A 607 -8.17 24.88 11.98
N ARG A 608 -7.07 25.62 11.72
CA ARG A 608 -7.03 26.78 10.82
C ARG A 608 -7.55 26.44 9.42
N PHE A 609 -7.02 25.36 8.83
CA PHE A 609 -7.40 24.93 7.48
C PHE A 609 -8.84 24.41 7.42
N ASN A 610 -9.19 23.40 8.21
CA ASN A 610 -10.49 22.75 8.11
C ASN A 610 -11.63 23.71 8.49
N GLN A 611 -11.46 24.58 9.49
CA GLN A 611 -12.48 25.55 9.84
C GLN A 611 -12.68 26.61 8.74
N GLY A 612 -11.58 27.09 8.13
CA GLY A 612 -11.61 28.01 7.00
C GLY A 612 -12.25 27.39 5.75
N LEU A 613 -11.95 26.12 5.45
CA LEU A 613 -12.54 25.35 4.37
C LEU A 613 -14.06 25.18 4.54
N ILE A 614 -14.51 24.83 5.75
CA ILE A 614 -15.94 24.71 6.07
C ILE A 614 -16.66 26.05 5.86
N GLN A 615 -16.08 27.16 6.37
CA GLN A 615 -16.64 28.50 6.18
C GLN A 615 -16.60 28.96 4.72
N HIS A 616 -15.58 28.55 3.95
CA HIS A 616 -15.50 28.79 2.51
C HIS A 616 -16.62 28.05 1.76
N ALA A 617 -16.76 26.74 1.98
CA ALA A 617 -17.75 25.91 1.29
C ALA A 617 -19.19 26.32 1.63
N LEU A 618 -19.47 26.61 2.90
CA LEU A 618 -20.81 26.97 3.39
C LEU A 618 -21.28 28.38 2.98
N ASN A 619 -20.37 29.30 2.67
CA ASN A 619 -20.77 30.68 2.32
C ASN A 619 -21.38 30.83 0.91
N GLY A 620 -21.25 29.80 0.06
CA GLY A 620 -21.89 29.75 -1.26
C GLY A 620 -21.32 30.72 -2.33
N ASN A 621 -20.27 31.49 -2.02
CA ASN A 621 -19.63 32.36 -3.01
C ASN A 621 -18.89 31.56 -4.09
N GLY A 622 -18.41 30.37 -3.75
CA GLY A 622 -17.54 29.56 -4.59
C GLY A 622 -16.17 30.18 -4.82
N THR A 623 -15.49 29.74 -5.86
CA THR A 623 -14.15 30.19 -6.26
C THR A 623 -14.21 31.48 -7.10
N PRO A 624 -13.07 32.13 -7.41
CA PRO A 624 -13.03 33.26 -8.33
C PRO A 624 -13.73 33.01 -9.68
N ALA A 625 -13.51 31.86 -10.34
CA ALA A 625 -14.07 31.55 -11.65
C ALA A 625 -15.38 30.74 -11.63
N ARG A 626 -15.74 30.04 -10.54
CA ARG A 626 -17.00 29.30 -10.42
C ARG A 626 -17.77 29.64 -9.13
N LYS A 627 -18.90 30.33 -9.30
CA LYS A 627 -19.79 30.72 -8.19
C LYS A 627 -20.72 29.59 -7.77
N GLY A 628 -21.14 29.61 -6.50
CA GLY A 628 -22.08 28.67 -5.92
C GLY A 628 -21.46 27.79 -4.83
N VAL A 629 -22.23 26.79 -4.40
CA VAL A 629 -21.84 25.84 -3.36
C VAL A 629 -20.77 24.86 -3.87
N ILE A 630 -19.71 24.67 -3.08
CA ILE A 630 -18.70 23.64 -3.32
C ILE A 630 -18.97 22.46 -2.38
N HIS A 631 -19.35 21.31 -2.92
CA HIS A 631 -19.51 20.09 -2.12
C HIS A 631 -18.14 19.49 -1.78
N VAL A 632 -17.87 19.30 -0.49
CA VAL A 632 -16.58 18.81 0.02
C VAL A 632 -16.78 17.61 0.96
N TYR A 633 -15.85 16.66 0.94
CA TYR A 633 -15.73 15.61 1.96
C TYR A 633 -14.40 15.76 2.68
N LEU A 634 -14.45 16.08 3.97
CA LEU A 634 -13.26 16.26 4.81
C LEU A 634 -12.48 14.94 4.90
N PHE A 635 -11.18 14.98 4.61
CA PHE A 635 -10.27 13.85 4.78
C PHE A 635 -9.44 14.06 6.06
N SER A 636 -9.63 13.28 7.13
CA SER A 636 -10.52 12.13 7.34
C SER A 636 -11.28 12.22 8.67
N LEU A 637 -12.22 11.29 8.90
CA LEU A 637 -12.96 11.21 10.17
C LEU A 637 -12.04 10.85 11.35
N VAL A 638 -11.25 9.78 11.23
CA VAL A 638 -10.34 9.28 12.26
C VAL A 638 -8.92 9.10 11.70
N ASP A 639 -7.94 9.14 12.58
CA ASP A 639 -6.57 8.67 12.29
C ASP A 639 -6.54 7.20 11.86
N GLU A 640 -5.60 6.84 10.99
CA GLU A 640 -5.52 5.51 10.34
C GLU A 640 -4.13 4.88 10.50
N ASP A 641 -3.86 4.31 11.69
CA ASP A 641 -2.55 3.80 12.11
C ASP A 641 -1.98 2.63 11.26
N THR A 642 -2.76 2.03 10.36
CA THR A 642 -2.28 1.04 9.38
C THR A 642 -2.17 1.54 7.94
N LYS A 643 -2.53 2.80 7.66
CA LYS A 643 -2.36 3.44 6.35
C LYS A 643 -0.88 3.49 5.95
N SER A 644 -0.63 3.51 4.64
CA SER A 644 0.71 3.44 4.05
C SER A 644 1.47 4.75 4.21
N ILE A 645 2.63 4.72 4.86
CA ILE A 645 3.50 5.89 5.09
C ILE A 645 4.43 6.21 3.90
N ALA A 646 4.19 5.61 2.73
CA ALA A 646 5.05 5.79 1.55
C ALA A 646 5.03 7.22 0.95
N PRO A 647 3.92 7.98 0.97
CA PRO A 647 3.92 9.42 0.67
C PRO A 647 4.64 10.27 1.74
N GLY A 648 4.47 9.89 3.02
CA GLY A 648 5.06 10.55 4.17
C GLY A 648 4.47 10.05 5.49
N PHE A 649 5.03 10.49 6.62
CA PHE A 649 4.58 10.08 7.96
C PHE A 649 3.22 10.69 8.34
N PHE A 650 2.86 11.84 7.78
CA PHE A 650 1.57 12.51 7.97
C PHE A 650 0.35 11.69 7.53
N GLU A 651 0.54 10.66 6.71
CA GLU A 651 -0.54 9.84 6.13
C GLU A 651 -1.44 9.13 7.15
N ARG A 652 -1.02 9.03 8.40
CA ARG A 652 -1.82 8.40 9.48
C ARG A 652 -2.65 9.41 10.28
N HIS A 653 -2.43 10.71 10.08
CA HIS A 653 -2.83 11.79 11.00
C HIS A 653 -3.84 12.79 10.43
N TRP A 654 -4.56 12.39 9.38
CA TRP A 654 -5.59 13.21 8.73
C TRP A 654 -6.89 13.34 9.52
N GLY A 655 -7.06 12.61 10.64
CA GLY A 655 -8.29 12.59 11.41
C GLY A 655 -8.69 13.96 12.00
N ILE A 656 -9.97 14.28 11.96
CA ILE A 656 -10.56 15.30 12.86
C ILE A 656 -10.75 14.73 14.29
N PHE A 657 -10.87 13.40 14.41
CA PHE A 657 -10.83 12.62 15.65
C PHE A 657 -9.57 11.73 15.74
N GLU A 658 -9.12 11.45 16.97
CA GLU A 658 -8.12 10.42 17.29
C GLU A 658 -8.63 9.03 16.87
N PHE A 659 -7.75 8.03 16.81
CA PHE A 659 -8.10 6.62 16.53
C PHE A 659 -9.24 6.07 17.41
N ASP A 660 -9.44 6.66 18.61
CA ASP A 660 -10.49 6.29 19.58
C ASP A 660 -11.71 7.22 19.58
N GLY A 661 -11.82 8.14 18.62
CA GLY A 661 -13.01 8.97 18.47
C GLY A 661 -13.06 10.19 19.38
N LYS A 662 -11.95 10.60 20.03
CA LYS A 662 -11.85 11.91 20.67
C LYS A 662 -11.51 13.02 19.68
N PRO A 663 -12.11 14.22 19.76
CA PRO A 663 -11.72 15.36 18.94
C PRO A 663 -10.25 15.73 19.11
N LYS A 664 -9.53 15.95 18.01
CA LYS A 664 -8.12 16.41 18.04
C LYS A 664 -8.01 17.92 18.23
N TYR A 665 -9.06 18.66 17.88
CA TYR A 665 -9.21 20.10 18.02
C TYR A 665 -10.71 20.47 17.94
N GLU A 666 -11.05 21.70 18.33
CA GLU A 666 -12.41 22.24 18.18
C GLU A 666 -12.67 22.56 16.70
N LEU A 667 -13.82 22.12 16.17
CA LEU A 667 -14.23 22.35 14.78
C LEU A 667 -15.75 22.49 14.71
N ASP A 668 -16.24 23.63 14.21
CA ASP A 668 -17.67 23.87 13.97
C ASP A 668 -18.03 23.51 12.52
N LEU A 669 -18.63 22.33 12.36
CA LEU A 669 -19.12 21.80 11.08
C LEU A 669 -20.34 22.54 10.53
N SER A 670 -21.06 23.31 11.37
CA SER A 670 -22.19 24.13 10.93
C SER A 670 -21.77 25.47 10.31
N GLY A 671 -20.49 25.85 10.47
CA GLY A 671 -19.94 27.14 10.05
C GLY A 671 -20.47 28.36 10.80
N ALA A 672 -21.43 28.18 11.73
CA ALA A 672 -22.11 29.28 12.43
C ALA A 672 -21.29 29.91 13.57
N GLN A 673 -20.06 29.45 13.80
CA GLN A 673 -19.11 29.91 14.83
C GLN A 673 -19.68 29.83 16.25
N GLN A 674 -20.50 28.81 16.54
CA GLN A 674 -21.25 28.71 17.80
C GLN A 674 -20.40 28.17 18.98
N ASN A 675 -19.09 27.95 18.78
CA ASN A 675 -18.19 27.28 19.74
C ASN A 675 -18.70 25.90 20.22
N LYS A 676 -19.58 25.24 19.45
CA LYS A 676 -19.92 23.83 19.66
C LYS A 676 -18.74 22.98 19.20
N GLY A 677 -17.97 22.45 20.15
CA GLY A 677 -16.93 21.46 19.86
C GLY A 677 -17.52 20.15 19.32
N LEU A 678 -16.68 19.37 18.65
CA LEU A 678 -17.05 18.04 18.15
C LEU A 678 -17.45 17.11 19.32
N VAL A 679 -18.50 16.33 19.14
CA VAL A 679 -18.94 15.31 20.11
C VAL A 679 -18.10 14.04 19.90
N PRO A 680 -17.47 13.46 20.93
CA PRO A 680 -16.65 12.24 20.82
C PRO A 680 -17.51 10.98 20.66
N VAL A 681 -16.88 9.85 20.31
CA VAL A 681 -17.52 8.53 20.44
C VAL A 681 -17.70 8.18 21.93
N GLU A 682 -18.95 7.99 22.37
CA GLU A 682 -19.24 7.53 23.73
C GLU A 682 -18.95 6.03 23.96
N GLY A 683 -18.69 5.66 25.20
CA GLY A 683 -18.64 4.25 25.63
C GLY A 683 -17.43 3.43 25.16
N VAL A 684 -16.42 4.09 24.58
CA VAL A 684 -15.17 3.46 24.11
C VAL A 684 -14.47 2.71 25.25
N ARG A 685 -14.06 1.47 24.98
CA ARG A 685 -13.39 0.59 25.95
C ARG A 685 -11.91 0.49 25.63
N TYR A 686 -11.07 0.95 26.54
CA TYR A 686 -9.62 0.84 26.42
C TYR A 686 -9.11 -0.51 26.95
N MET A 687 -7.93 -0.92 26.50
CA MET A 687 -7.16 -1.97 27.15
C MET A 687 -6.67 -1.53 28.55
N PRO A 688 -6.12 -2.44 29.38
CA PRO A 688 -5.54 -2.07 30.67
C PRO A 688 -4.54 -0.90 30.57
N LYS A 689 -4.50 -0.07 31.63
CA LYS A 689 -3.50 1.00 31.77
C LYS A 689 -2.13 0.39 32.08
N LYS A 690 -1.46 -0.06 31.01
CA LYS A 690 -0.12 -0.65 31.01
C LYS A 690 0.61 -0.14 29.77
N TRP A 691 1.86 0.26 29.96
CA TRP A 691 2.75 0.71 28.89
C TRP A 691 3.98 -0.17 28.84
N CYS A 692 4.53 -0.34 27.65
CA CYS A 692 5.83 -0.98 27.45
C CYS A 692 6.90 0.10 27.30
N VAL A 693 7.94 0.08 28.13
CA VAL A 693 8.98 1.11 28.17
C VAL A 693 10.38 0.50 28.18
N LEU A 694 11.39 1.27 27.76
CA LEU A 694 12.79 0.88 27.88
C LEU A 694 13.15 0.63 29.36
N ASN A 695 13.67 -0.55 29.66
CA ASN A 695 13.99 -0.98 31.02
C ASN A 695 15.12 -0.11 31.62
N PRO A 696 14.86 0.67 32.69
CA PRO A 696 15.85 1.62 33.22
C PRO A 696 17.07 0.95 33.87
N ARG A 697 17.03 -0.38 34.07
CA ARG A 697 18.15 -1.16 34.62
C ARG A 697 19.17 -1.59 33.55
N VAL A 698 18.79 -1.54 32.27
CA VAL A 698 19.64 -1.93 31.14
C VAL A 698 20.68 -0.85 30.86
N LYS A 699 21.93 -1.27 30.66
CA LYS A 699 23.09 -0.40 30.38
C LYS A 699 23.67 -0.59 28.97
N GLU A 700 23.66 -1.82 28.49
CA GLU A 700 24.05 -2.19 27.12
C GLU A 700 22.86 -1.89 26.19
N LEU A 701 23.09 -1.07 25.15
CA LEU A 701 22.03 -0.52 24.29
C LEU A 701 22.39 -0.67 22.81
N ASP A 702 23.16 -1.70 22.48
CA ASP A 702 23.73 -1.92 21.16
C ASP A 702 22.63 -2.42 20.20
N ASP A 703 21.83 -3.39 20.64
CA ASP A 703 20.60 -3.86 19.97
C ASP A 703 19.40 -2.91 20.12
N LEU A 704 19.58 -1.71 20.71
CA LEU A 704 18.45 -0.79 20.91
C LEU A 704 17.86 -0.30 19.57
N ALA A 705 18.72 -0.02 18.58
CA ALA A 705 18.28 0.48 17.28
C ALA A 705 17.48 -0.58 16.52
N SER A 706 17.99 -1.81 16.43
CA SER A 706 17.34 -2.93 15.73
C SER A 706 15.99 -3.31 16.36
N ASN A 707 15.85 -3.21 17.68
CA ASN A 707 14.57 -3.44 18.36
C ASN A 707 13.55 -2.30 18.14
N VAL A 708 14.00 -1.04 18.05
CA VAL A 708 13.15 0.10 17.69
C VAL A 708 12.70 0.01 16.24
N ASP A 709 13.61 -0.29 15.30
CA ASP A 709 13.29 -0.52 13.89
C ASP A 709 12.29 -1.68 13.73
N TYR A 710 12.48 -2.78 14.45
CA TYR A 710 11.55 -3.90 14.48
C TYR A 710 10.16 -3.48 14.96
N ALA A 711 10.07 -2.79 16.10
CA ALA A 711 8.81 -2.28 16.64
C ALA A 711 8.09 -1.40 15.61
N CYS A 712 8.78 -0.36 15.11
CA CYS A 712 8.24 0.60 14.16
C CYS A 712 7.90 0.02 12.78
N SER A 713 8.53 -1.09 12.37
CA SER A 713 8.14 -1.82 11.16
C SER A 713 6.82 -2.59 11.28
N LEU A 714 6.28 -2.74 12.49
CA LEU A 714 5.13 -3.59 12.83
C LEU A 714 4.03 -2.90 13.66
N SER A 715 4.11 -1.58 13.82
CA SER A 715 3.13 -0.70 14.47
C SER A 715 3.19 0.72 13.88
N ASP A 716 2.76 1.74 14.63
CA ASP A 716 2.89 3.14 14.22
C ASP A 716 3.89 3.92 15.08
N CYS A 717 4.94 4.44 14.44
CA CYS A 717 5.96 5.31 15.04
C CYS A 717 6.02 6.69 14.37
N THR A 718 5.06 7.04 13.50
CA THR A 718 5.12 8.26 12.68
C THR A 718 5.22 9.56 13.50
N ALA A 719 4.65 9.59 14.71
CA ALA A 719 4.78 10.70 15.66
C ALA A 719 6.23 11.00 16.12
N LEU A 720 7.18 10.07 15.92
CA LEU A 720 8.61 10.27 16.17
C LEU A 720 9.34 10.99 15.01
N GLY A 721 8.65 11.27 13.91
CA GLY A 721 9.18 11.95 12.72
C GLY A 721 9.71 13.35 12.98
N PHE A 722 10.45 13.92 12.02
CA PHE A 722 10.96 15.28 12.15
C PHE A 722 9.81 16.30 12.12
N GLY A 723 9.77 17.20 13.11
CA GLY A 723 8.68 18.17 13.29
C GLY A 723 7.38 17.59 13.87
N SER A 724 7.35 16.28 14.17
CA SER A 724 6.19 15.56 14.72
C SER A 724 6.05 15.70 16.25
N SER A 725 4.89 15.34 16.80
CA SER A 725 4.50 15.57 18.21
C SER A 725 5.44 14.97 19.26
N CYS A 726 6.12 13.86 18.94
CA CYS A 726 7.08 13.18 19.80
C CYS A 726 8.55 13.39 19.37
N ASN A 727 8.84 14.38 18.51
CA ASN A 727 10.19 14.60 17.99
C ASN A 727 11.20 15.10 19.05
N HIS A 728 10.74 15.69 20.15
CA HIS A 728 11.58 16.14 21.28
C HIS A 728 12.03 15.01 22.22
N LEU A 729 11.50 13.79 22.06
CA LEU A 729 11.83 12.68 22.96
C LEU A 729 13.31 12.29 22.87
N SER A 730 13.96 12.13 24.03
CA SER A 730 15.33 11.59 24.09
C SER A 730 15.41 10.16 23.52
N ARG A 731 16.59 9.71 23.08
CA ARG A 731 16.80 8.34 22.53
C ARG A 731 16.21 7.22 23.41
N LYS A 732 16.15 7.41 24.74
CA LYS A 732 15.52 6.46 25.67
C LYS A 732 13.99 6.51 25.65
N GLN A 733 13.40 7.70 25.64
CA GLN A 733 11.94 7.87 25.56
C GLN A 733 11.40 7.49 24.17
N ASN A 734 12.13 7.81 23.10
CA ASN A 734 11.84 7.41 21.73
C ASN A 734 11.74 5.87 21.61
N ALA A 735 12.70 5.14 22.21
CA ALA A 735 12.63 3.68 22.29
C ALA A 735 11.44 3.17 23.11
N SER A 736 11.14 3.78 24.28
CA SER A 736 9.91 3.48 25.02
C SER A 736 8.65 3.71 24.19
N TYR A 737 8.60 4.76 23.36
CA TYR A 737 7.45 5.04 22.51
C TYR A 737 7.26 3.95 21.47
N ALA A 738 8.33 3.59 20.76
CA ALA A 738 8.30 2.49 19.78
C ALA A 738 7.85 1.17 20.43
N PHE A 739 8.41 0.81 21.60
CA PHE A 739 8.04 -0.40 22.33
C PHE A 739 6.58 -0.37 22.79
N ASN A 740 6.08 0.77 23.29
CA ASN A 740 4.66 0.92 23.62
C ASN A 740 3.78 0.75 22.38
N MET A 741 4.06 1.45 21.29
CA MET A 741 3.24 1.39 20.08
C MET A 741 3.13 -0.03 19.53
N TYR A 742 4.23 -0.80 19.54
CA TYR A 742 4.19 -2.23 19.21
C TYR A 742 3.32 -3.02 20.21
N PHE A 743 3.57 -2.88 21.51
CA PHE A 743 2.84 -3.59 22.57
C PHE A 743 1.32 -3.34 22.53
N GLN A 744 0.89 -2.09 22.33
CA GLN A 744 -0.52 -1.74 22.16
C GLN A 744 -1.09 -2.32 20.85
N PHE A 745 -0.37 -2.18 19.74
CA PHE A 745 -0.78 -2.73 18.44
C PHE A 745 -0.98 -4.27 18.48
N LYS A 746 -0.18 -4.98 19.28
CA LYS A 746 -0.32 -6.45 19.47
C LYS A 746 -1.37 -6.88 20.49
N ASN A 747 -2.16 -5.96 21.05
CA ASN A 747 -3.19 -6.23 22.06
C ASN A 747 -2.61 -6.63 23.45
N GLN A 748 -1.48 -6.02 23.83
CA GLN A 748 -0.87 -6.12 25.18
C GLN A 748 -0.50 -7.55 25.66
N ASN A 749 -0.11 -8.49 24.79
CA ASN A 749 0.35 -9.80 25.27
C ASN A 749 1.69 -9.65 26.01
N GLY A 750 1.89 -10.40 27.10
CA GLY A 750 3.07 -10.25 27.96
C GLY A 750 4.43 -10.48 27.28
N TRP A 751 4.46 -11.18 26.14
CA TRP A 751 5.68 -11.41 25.34
C TRP A 751 5.98 -10.27 24.36
N ASP A 752 5.01 -9.40 24.05
CA ASP A 752 5.19 -8.24 23.16
C ASP A 752 5.84 -7.04 23.89
N CYS A 753 6.36 -7.24 25.10
CA CYS A 753 7.13 -6.27 25.87
C CYS A 753 8.41 -6.88 26.47
N ASP A 754 9.09 -7.75 25.70
CA ASP A 754 10.41 -8.28 26.07
C ASP A 754 11.55 -7.52 25.35
N PHE A 755 11.52 -7.49 24.02
CA PHE A 755 12.55 -6.87 23.18
C PHE A 755 13.98 -7.32 23.53
N SER A 756 14.20 -8.63 23.65
CA SER A 756 15.46 -9.24 24.11
C SER A 756 15.85 -8.79 25.52
N GLY A 757 14.87 -8.62 26.41
CA GLY A 757 15.02 -8.08 27.75
C GLY A 757 15.30 -6.57 27.84
N LEU A 758 15.31 -5.84 26.72
CA LEU A 758 15.50 -4.38 26.70
C LEU A 758 14.29 -3.63 27.27
N ALA A 759 13.09 -4.20 27.20
CA ALA A 759 11.86 -3.55 27.62
C ALA A 759 11.36 -4.04 28.99
N THR A 760 10.40 -3.31 29.57
CA THR A 760 9.65 -3.74 30.75
C THR A 760 8.28 -3.07 30.79
N LEU A 761 7.33 -3.69 31.51
CA LEU A 761 5.99 -3.14 31.71
C LEU A 761 5.98 -2.14 32.86
N THR A 762 5.24 -1.05 32.68
CA THR A 762 4.92 -0.07 33.74
C THR A 762 3.42 0.22 33.79
N ASP A 763 2.94 0.56 34.98
CA ASP A 763 1.59 1.05 35.25
C ASP A 763 1.57 2.58 35.44
N GLU A 764 2.74 3.23 35.35
CA GLU A 764 2.93 4.68 35.31
C GLU A 764 2.87 5.18 33.86
N ASP A 765 2.13 6.26 33.61
CA ASP A 765 1.96 6.85 32.27
C ASP A 765 3.24 7.62 31.86
N PRO A 766 3.92 7.24 30.76
CA PRO A 766 5.17 7.87 30.33
C PRO A 766 4.97 9.08 29.39
N SER A 767 3.73 9.55 29.20
CA SER A 767 3.39 10.71 28.36
C SER A 767 3.91 12.05 28.91
N ASP A 768 4.08 13.04 28.03
CA ASP A 768 4.36 14.44 28.41
C ASP A 768 3.34 15.43 27.80
N ASP A 769 3.63 16.73 27.81
CA ASP A 769 2.73 17.80 27.35
C ASP A 769 2.48 17.80 25.84
N LYS A 770 3.33 17.10 25.06
CA LYS A 770 3.31 17.09 23.59
C LYS A 770 3.18 15.68 23.02
N CYS A 771 3.84 14.71 23.64
CA CYS A 771 3.83 13.32 23.22
C CYS A 771 2.97 12.47 24.17
N ARG A 772 1.83 11.99 23.66
CA ARG A 772 0.97 11.02 24.37
C ARG A 772 1.38 9.60 24.00
N PHE A 773 1.57 8.73 24.98
CA PHE A 773 1.76 7.30 24.77
C PHE A 773 0.39 6.60 24.84
N PRO A 774 -0.24 6.24 23.71
CA PRO A 774 -1.62 5.79 23.71
C PRO A 774 -1.80 4.43 24.39
N ILE A 775 -3.05 4.16 24.79
CA ILE A 775 -3.56 2.82 25.09
C ILE A 775 -4.61 2.49 24.03
N MET A 776 -4.42 1.40 23.29
CA MET A 776 -5.32 1.04 22.20
C MET A 776 -6.68 0.52 22.69
N ILE A 777 -7.69 0.59 21.81
CA ILE A 777 -9.07 0.17 22.11
C ILE A 777 -9.11 -1.35 22.35
N ALA A 778 -9.76 -1.79 23.43
CA ALA A 778 -10.01 -3.20 23.69
C ALA A 778 -11.04 -3.76 22.71
N ARG A 779 -10.59 -4.61 21.78
CA ARG A 779 -11.46 -5.28 20.79
C ARG A 779 -12.59 -6.05 21.47
N GLY A 780 -13.81 -5.53 21.34
CA GLY A 780 -15.01 -6.12 21.92
C GLY A 780 -15.35 -7.48 21.28
N SER A 781 -15.19 -8.57 22.05
CA SER A 781 -15.67 -9.90 21.69
C SER A 781 -17.20 -10.02 21.85
N SER A 782 -17.91 -9.25 21.02
CA SER A 782 -19.37 -9.19 20.99
C SER A 782 -20.02 -10.57 20.91
N LYS A 783 -21.15 -10.73 21.62
CA LYS A 783 -22.03 -11.91 21.73
C LYS A 783 -21.62 -13.06 22.68
N ILE A 784 -20.34 -13.31 23.00
CA ILE A 784 -19.98 -14.53 23.77
C ILE A 784 -20.29 -14.45 25.28
N LEU A 785 -19.92 -13.36 25.95
CA LEU A 785 -19.93 -13.31 27.44
C LEU A 785 -21.36 -13.26 28.03
N LEU A 786 -22.34 -12.73 27.28
CA LEU A 786 -23.74 -12.70 27.68
C LEU A 786 -24.40 -14.08 27.50
N HIS A 787 -24.27 -14.69 26.32
CA HIS A 787 -24.79 -16.04 26.06
C HIS A 787 -24.23 -17.07 27.04
N ARG A 788 -22.93 -17.02 27.36
CA ARG A 788 -22.33 -17.99 28.28
C ARG A 788 -22.90 -17.90 29.71
N LYS A 789 -23.18 -16.68 30.22
CA LYS A 789 -23.86 -16.52 31.52
C LYS A 789 -25.31 -17.01 31.47
N ILE A 790 -26.06 -16.64 30.44
CA ILE A 790 -27.47 -17.08 30.26
C ILE A 790 -27.55 -18.61 30.15
N TRP A 791 -26.62 -19.25 29.42
CA TRP A 791 -26.61 -20.70 29.24
C TRP A 791 -26.26 -21.46 30.53
N TYR A 792 -25.32 -20.96 31.35
CA TYR A 792 -25.09 -21.52 32.69
C TYR A 792 -26.31 -21.37 33.62
N ILE A 793 -27.04 -20.26 33.55
CA ILE A 793 -28.28 -20.07 34.32
C ILE A 793 -29.36 -21.05 33.87
N LEU A 794 -29.54 -21.23 32.56
CA LEU A 794 -30.50 -22.19 32.01
C LEU A 794 -30.14 -23.65 32.35
N LEU A 795 -28.85 -24.00 32.35
CA LEU A 795 -28.36 -25.31 32.79
C LEU A 795 -28.66 -25.55 34.28
N ALA A 796 -28.34 -24.59 35.16
CA ALA A 796 -28.61 -24.71 36.59
C ALA A 796 -30.11 -24.85 36.90
N ILE A 797 -30.98 -24.15 36.15
CA ILE A 797 -32.44 -24.30 36.26
C ILE A 797 -32.87 -25.70 35.80
N LEU A 798 -32.32 -26.21 34.69
CA LEU A 798 -32.68 -27.53 34.16
C LEU A 798 -32.23 -28.67 35.10
N GLU A 799 -31.00 -28.59 35.64
CA GLU A 799 -30.49 -29.54 36.63
C GLU A 799 -31.33 -29.51 37.92
N GLY A 800 -31.71 -28.32 38.40
CA GLY A 800 -32.61 -28.17 39.55
C GLY A 800 -33.98 -28.80 39.33
N ILE A 801 -34.57 -28.67 38.13
CA ILE A 801 -35.84 -29.31 37.75
C ILE A 801 -35.69 -30.84 37.71
N ILE A 802 -34.59 -31.35 37.14
CA ILE A 802 -34.33 -32.80 37.07
C ILE A 802 -34.17 -33.40 38.47
N VAL A 803 -33.40 -32.75 39.36
CA VAL A 803 -33.25 -33.19 40.76
C VAL A 803 -34.59 -33.14 41.50
N PHE A 804 -35.39 -32.09 41.30
CA PHE A 804 -36.72 -32.01 41.92
C PHE A 804 -37.64 -33.16 41.47
N LEU A 805 -37.69 -33.45 40.17
CA LEU A 805 -38.50 -34.56 39.63
C LEU A 805 -38.02 -35.94 40.12
N LEU A 806 -36.71 -36.13 40.29
CA LEU A 806 -36.12 -37.38 40.84
C LEU A 806 -36.26 -37.52 42.37
N VAL A 807 -36.73 -36.50 43.08
CA VAL A 807 -37.02 -36.52 44.53
C VAL A 807 -38.53 -36.61 44.82
N VAL A 808 -39.38 -36.35 43.81
CA VAL A 808 -40.85 -36.37 43.89
C VAL A 808 -41.44 -37.60 43.16
N SER A 809 -40.61 -38.41 42.51
CA SER A 809 -40.96 -39.70 41.87
C SER A 809 -40.47 -40.90 42.68
#